data_AF-A0A443LIC6-F1
#
_entry.id   AF-A0A443LIC6-F1
#
_cell.length_a   1.000
_cell.length_b   1.000
_cell.length_c   1.000
_cell.angle_alpha   90.00
_cell.angle_beta   90.00
_cell.angle_gamma   90.00
#
_symmetry.space_group_name_H-M   'P 1'
#
loop_
_entity.id
_entity.type
_entity.pdbx_description
1 polymer ?
#
loop_
_entity_poly.entity_id
_entity_poly.type
_entity_poly.pdbx_seq_one_letter_code
_entity_poly.pdbx_strand_id
1 'polypeptide(L)'
;MTALTIWRAGKAGPETLLAIDTTGAVTGFNGHVDLGTGLRTALGQIVAEELDLPPARVRMVLGDTTRTPDQGPTIASESIQFAAVPLRAAAAQARAILLGLAATRFGCAPETLTIHAGVVAGEAGTADFATLLANQSIRAELDPAARVKTPAEYRTVGRPSPRVDLPGKATGTWTYVHDVRLPGMLHGHVLRPPYAGRDSGPFIGHSLLAVDEASVAHLPGLVAIVRIRDFLAVVAEREGQARTIAEALKVRWALPPELPDLGDIAGTLRDLPATKRVLTDRGDVEGALSRAKVQLARSYSWPWQMHGSIGPSCAVARFEAGRLEIWSGTQNPHMLRGDIARLMEMPEEAIDIHRHEAAGCYGRNCADDVCGDAALLARAVGRPVRVQLTREQEHLWEPKGAAQLMEVRGGLSEDGRFDAYDFETRYPSNRGPNLALLLTGAIDPSPQPSDMGDRTAIPPYRIENLRVAVHDMAPIVRASWFRGVSALPNTFAHECFIDELAAEAGEDPVAFRLRHIDDARTAELIRRTAEEGGWQPRTGPRLSGEGEFAFGQGFAHATYVHGTFPGVAAAQAAWMAEVAVNRRTGEVSLTKVLVGQDSGLMINPDGVRHQLHGNVVQSLSRALNEAVTFDAISVADRDWGAYPLARFEDLPEVRSVLIERPDEPPLGVGESASVPSAAAIANAIFDATGVRMRELPFTPERVRAALAGAPMPRAIAAPPPRRRRFARMAATLAAGIAGGLMAGAVAFPAFRAEIPRSAPPAAGLWSAETLARGRQVFAAGDCAACHTAEGGVPLTGGRAIETPFGTVHSTNLTPDPETGLGAWSYPAFARAMREGISRDGHHLYPAFPYTAFAKITEDDMQALYAYIQSLPPVRAEVPPSRMIAPVNLRGTMAAWNALFHTATPFSPDPTQGAVWNRGAYLVEGAGHCASCHSPRNALGAERTGAAHLAGGTVGGWTAPALNGTGPGPLAWTEADLYDYLRNGRSGRHGAAAGPMAPVIAALAELPDADIRAMATYLASLAPAPAAPEPAAETLAATAQQALETATDPAARLFGAACGSCHLPGPLRLASGATVPLAFSSTVHADRPDGLIHAILEGVPATPGGGAAMPGFAPALSDARIAEIAGFLRRTLAPGKPDWTGLAETVGRARATRH
;
A
#
# COMPACT_ATOMS: atom_id res chain seq x y z
N MET A 1 -10.89 -15.07 44.62
CA MET A 1 -10.59 -16.51 44.42
C MET A 1 -11.71 -17.10 43.59
N THR A 2 -11.45 -18.08 42.74
CA THR A 2 -12.51 -18.75 41.94
C THR A 2 -13.32 -19.68 42.85
N ALA A 3 -14.65 -19.56 42.83
CA ALA A 3 -15.54 -20.33 43.70
C ALA A 3 -16.23 -21.49 42.97
N LEU A 4 -16.57 -21.30 41.69
CA LEU A 4 -17.12 -22.34 40.82
C LEU A 4 -16.38 -22.35 39.47
N THR A 5 -15.95 -23.51 39.02
CA THR A 5 -15.32 -23.69 37.70
C THR A 5 -15.92 -24.90 36.97
N ILE A 6 -16.28 -24.71 35.70
CA ILE A 6 -16.64 -25.80 34.77
C ILE A 6 -15.48 -25.99 33.79
N TRP A 7 -14.97 -27.22 33.71
CA TRP A 7 -13.81 -27.56 32.87
C TRP A 7 -14.07 -28.80 32.02
N ARG A 8 -13.34 -29.00 30.93
CA ARG A 8 -13.34 -30.24 30.14
C ARG A 8 -11.95 -30.83 30.05
N ALA A 9 -11.82 -32.13 29.81
CA ALA A 9 -10.54 -32.73 29.48
C ALA A 9 -10.03 -32.18 28.13
N GLY A 10 -8.79 -31.66 28.12
CA GLY A 10 -8.08 -31.20 26.94
C GLY A 10 -6.79 -31.98 26.70
N LYS A 11 -6.15 -31.76 25.55
CA LYS A 11 -4.93 -32.52 25.15
C LYS A 11 -3.76 -32.34 26.11
N ALA A 12 -3.60 -31.13 26.65
CA ALA A 12 -2.51 -30.76 27.56
C ALA A 12 -2.94 -30.69 29.04
N GLY A 13 -4.17 -31.13 29.36
CA GLY A 13 -4.75 -31.05 30.70
C GLY A 13 -6.15 -30.46 30.72
N PRO A 14 -6.69 -30.16 31.91
CA PRO A 14 -8.04 -29.64 32.08
C PRO A 14 -8.17 -28.20 31.56
N GLU A 15 -9.17 -27.97 30.70
CA GLU A 15 -9.46 -26.68 30.06
C GLU A 15 -10.70 -26.04 30.68
N THR A 16 -10.58 -24.82 31.22
CA THR A 16 -11.72 -24.10 31.80
C THR A 16 -12.60 -23.51 30.71
N LEU A 17 -13.93 -23.66 30.84
CA LEU A 17 -14.93 -23.05 29.96
C LEU A 17 -15.67 -21.90 30.63
N LEU A 18 -15.91 -22.01 31.93
CA LEU A 18 -16.64 -21.03 32.73
C LEU A 18 -16.07 -20.97 34.14
N ALA A 19 -15.94 -19.76 34.69
CA ALA A 19 -15.61 -19.53 36.08
C ALA A 19 -16.54 -18.48 36.70
N ILE A 20 -16.92 -18.69 37.96
CA ILE A 20 -17.59 -17.71 38.80
C ILE A 20 -16.74 -17.50 40.05
N ASP A 21 -16.36 -16.26 40.32
CA ASP A 21 -15.57 -15.92 41.50
C ASP A 21 -16.42 -15.73 42.77
N THR A 22 -15.77 -15.55 43.91
CA THR A 22 -16.43 -15.32 45.20
C THR A 22 -17.24 -14.03 45.28
N THR A 23 -17.11 -13.12 44.30
CA THR A 23 -17.92 -11.89 44.19
C THR A 23 -19.13 -12.08 43.26
N GLY A 24 -19.30 -13.29 42.70
CA GLY A 24 -20.35 -13.59 41.73
C GLY A 24 -20.07 -13.04 40.32
N ALA A 25 -18.83 -12.65 40.03
CA ALA A 25 -18.44 -12.22 38.69
C ALA A 25 -18.22 -13.45 37.80
N VAL A 26 -18.83 -13.44 36.60
CA VAL A 26 -18.81 -14.55 35.67
C VAL A 26 -17.82 -14.30 34.54
N THR A 27 -16.95 -15.26 34.29
CA THR A 27 -16.01 -15.26 33.15
C THR A 27 -16.20 -16.49 32.29
N GLY A 28 -16.48 -16.30 31.00
CA GLY A 28 -16.46 -17.35 29.98
C GLY A 28 -15.12 -17.39 29.25
N PHE A 29 -14.69 -18.58 28.85
CA PHE A 29 -13.43 -18.83 28.16
C PHE A 29 -13.69 -19.52 26.82
N ASN A 30 -13.09 -19.03 25.75
CA ASN A 30 -13.23 -19.59 24.41
C ASN A 30 -11.91 -19.47 23.63
N GLY A 31 -11.51 -20.52 22.92
CA GLY A 31 -10.27 -20.54 22.15
C GLY A 31 -10.32 -19.68 20.89
N HIS A 32 -11.52 -19.41 20.36
CA HIS A 32 -11.69 -18.52 19.21
C HIS A 32 -11.59 -17.06 19.63
N VAL A 33 -11.21 -16.21 18.67
CA VAL A 33 -10.88 -14.80 18.88
C VAL A 33 -11.85 -13.89 18.15
N ASP A 34 -12.03 -12.66 18.64
CA ASP A 34 -12.78 -11.64 17.90
C ASP A 34 -11.88 -10.98 16.86
N LEU A 35 -12.33 -11.00 15.61
CA LEU A 35 -11.65 -10.44 14.44
C LEU A 35 -12.34 -9.16 13.95
N GLY A 36 -13.10 -8.51 14.83
CA GLY A 36 -13.98 -7.41 14.47
C GLY A 36 -15.40 -7.86 14.09
N THR A 37 -15.76 -9.12 14.36
CA THR A 37 -17.07 -9.71 14.03
C THR A 37 -18.10 -9.55 15.15
N GLY A 38 -17.68 -9.13 16.34
CA GLY A 38 -18.55 -9.00 17.51
C GLY A 38 -18.79 -10.34 18.23
N LEU A 39 -17.97 -11.35 17.95
CA LEU A 39 -17.99 -12.66 18.58
C LEU A 39 -17.97 -12.57 20.11
N ARG A 40 -17.18 -11.65 20.68
CA ARG A 40 -17.11 -11.42 22.14
C ARG A 40 -18.49 -11.12 22.73
N THR A 41 -19.27 -10.30 22.03
CA THR A 41 -20.62 -9.90 22.45
C THR A 41 -21.59 -11.08 22.35
N ALA A 42 -21.56 -11.80 21.23
CA ALA A 42 -22.44 -12.96 21.02
C ALA A 42 -22.18 -14.10 22.03
N LEU A 43 -20.91 -14.46 22.29
CA LEU A 43 -20.56 -15.46 23.31
C LEU A 43 -20.97 -14.99 24.72
N GLY A 44 -20.79 -13.70 25.03
CA GLY A 44 -21.27 -13.10 26.27
C GLY A 44 -22.78 -13.21 26.44
N GLN A 45 -23.56 -12.98 25.37
CA GLN A 45 -25.01 -13.14 25.39
C GLN A 45 -25.43 -14.59 25.65
N ILE A 46 -24.74 -15.58 25.07
CA ILE A 46 -25.03 -17.01 25.32
C ILE A 46 -24.86 -17.35 26.80
N VAL A 47 -23.75 -16.94 27.40
CA VAL A 47 -23.48 -17.18 28.82
C VAL A 47 -24.46 -16.42 29.72
N ALA A 48 -24.75 -15.16 29.37
CA ALA A 48 -25.70 -14.31 30.11
C ALA A 48 -27.12 -14.88 30.07
N GLU A 49 -27.56 -15.39 28.92
CA GLU A 49 -28.87 -16.02 28.74
C GLU A 49 -29.00 -17.25 29.63
N GLU A 50 -28.04 -18.19 29.57
CA GLU A 50 -28.11 -19.41 30.36
C GLU A 50 -28.00 -19.12 31.88
N LEU A 51 -27.36 -18.04 32.31
CA LEU A 51 -27.27 -17.68 33.74
C LEU A 51 -28.33 -16.66 34.21
N ASP A 52 -29.23 -16.22 33.34
CA ASP A 52 -30.17 -15.11 33.62
C ASP A 52 -29.46 -13.86 34.18
N LEU A 53 -28.36 -13.46 33.54
CA LEU A 53 -27.58 -12.28 33.89
C LEU A 53 -27.80 -11.15 32.88
N PRO A 54 -27.68 -9.88 33.29
CA PRO A 54 -27.42 -8.78 32.36
C PRO A 54 -26.11 -9.05 31.60
N PRO A 55 -26.04 -8.87 30.27
CA PRO A 55 -24.83 -9.16 29.48
C PRO A 55 -23.57 -8.45 29.98
N ALA A 56 -23.71 -7.22 30.51
CA ALA A 56 -22.61 -6.44 31.07
C ALA A 56 -21.93 -7.10 32.31
N ARG A 57 -22.56 -8.09 32.95
CA ARG A 57 -22.00 -8.85 34.07
C ARG A 57 -21.19 -10.08 33.64
N VAL A 58 -21.10 -10.35 32.34
CA VAL A 58 -20.30 -11.46 31.80
C VAL A 58 -19.03 -10.92 31.15
N ARG A 59 -17.88 -11.42 31.62
CA ARG A 59 -16.59 -11.18 30.98
C ARG A 59 -16.25 -12.36 30.07
N MET A 60 -15.67 -12.08 28.90
CA MET A 60 -15.11 -13.11 28.02
C MET A 60 -13.58 -13.02 27.97
N VAL A 61 -12.92 -14.17 27.95
CA VAL A 61 -11.48 -14.33 27.65
C VAL A 61 -11.36 -15.17 26.39
N LEU A 62 -10.63 -14.67 25.39
CA LEU A 62 -10.61 -15.22 24.04
C LEU A 62 -9.18 -15.49 23.58
N GLY A 63 -8.90 -16.72 23.13
CA GLY A 63 -7.66 -17.14 22.46
C GLY A 63 -6.35 -16.97 23.23
N ASP A 64 -6.41 -16.91 24.56
CA ASP A 64 -5.22 -16.91 25.42
C ASP A 64 -4.80 -18.37 25.66
N THR A 65 -3.66 -18.78 25.10
CA THR A 65 -3.29 -20.21 25.03
C THR A 65 -3.08 -20.89 26.39
N THR A 66 -2.99 -20.10 27.47
CA THR A 66 -2.85 -20.61 28.84
C THR A 66 -4.17 -20.67 29.60
N ARG A 67 -5.19 -19.93 29.15
CA ARG A 67 -6.45 -19.73 29.88
C ARG A 67 -7.67 -20.24 29.15
N THR A 68 -7.61 -20.33 27.82
CA THR A 68 -8.73 -20.74 26.98
C THR A 68 -8.54 -22.17 26.47
N PRO A 69 -9.64 -22.91 26.26
CA PRO A 69 -9.58 -24.24 25.66
C PRO A 69 -8.94 -24.21 24.26
N ASP A 70 -8.20 -25.26 23.88
CA ASP A 70 -7.80 -25.43 22.48
C ASP A 70 -9.03 -25.87 21.67
N GLN A 71 -9.60 -24.92 20.93
CA GLN A 71 -10.73 -25.12 20.04
C GLN A 71 -10.33 -24.99 18.57
N GLY A 72 -9.03 -24.93 18.28
CA GLY A 72 -8.52 -24.68 16.93
C GLY A 72 -8.58 -23.20 16.51
N PRO A 73 -8.35 -22.92 15.21
CA PRO A 73 -8.30 -21.57 14.68
C PRO A 73 -9.69 -20.94 14.49
N THR A 74 -9.78 -19.60 14.54
CA THR A 74 -11.03 -18.90 14.21
C THR A 74 -11.23 -18.83 12.70
N ILE A 75 -11.89 -19.83 12.12
CA ILE A 75 -12.11 -19.95 10.67
C ILE A 75 -13.52 -20.45 10.35
N ALA A 76 -13.86 -20.46 9.06
CA ALA A 76 -14.95 -21.27 8.52
C ALA A 76 -16.35 -20.99 9.12
N SER A 77 -16.51 -19.82 9.75
CA SER A 77 -17.72 -19.46 10.50
C SER A 77 -18.04 -20.41 11.68
N GLU A 78 -17.05 -21.12 12.23
CA GLU A 78 -17.28 -22.19 13.23
C GLU A 78 -17.54 -21.69 14.66
N SER A 79 -17.25 -20.41 14.97
CA SER A 79 -17.24 -19.94 16.36
C SER A 79 -18.57 -20.08 17.10
N ILE A 80 -19.69 -19.76 16.44
CA ILE A 80 -21.03 -19.92 17.03
C ILE A 80 -21.55 -21.35 16.83
N GLN A 81 -21.31 -21.92 15.65
CA GLN A 81 -21.85 -23.23 15.28
C GLN A 81 -21.23 -24.39 16.08
N PHE A 82 -19.95 -24.29 16.45
CA PHE A 82 -19.21 -25.33 17.16
C PHE A 82 -18.60 -24.86 18.48
N ALA A 83 -17.78 -23.81 18.46
CA ALA A 83 -16.99 -23.43 19.64
C ALA A 83 -17.85 -22.89 20.81
N ALA A 84 -19.06 -22.39 20.53
CA ALA A 84 -20.00 -21.88 21.54
C ALA A 84 -20.82 -22.99 22.23
N VAL A 85 -20.97 -24.16 21.61
CA VAL A 85 -21.79 -25.27 22.14
C VAL A 85 -21.32 -25.73 23.54
N PRO A 86 -20.02 -26.07 23.76
CA PRO A 86 -19.56 -26.46 25.10
C PRO A 86 -19.62 -25.31 26.12
N LEU A 87 -19.44 -24.06 25.67
CA LEU A 87 -19.56 -22.88 26.54
C LEU A 87 -21.00 -22.71 27.05
N ARG A 88 -21.99 -22.90 26.17
CA ARG A 88 -23.41 -22.86 26.52
C ARG A 88 -23.78 -23.95 27.53
N ALA A 89 -23.34 -25.18 27.29
CA ALA A 89 -23.56 -26.30 28.22
C ALA A 89 -22.91 -26.03 29.59
N ALA A 90 -21.70 -25.47 29.62
CA ALA A 90 -21.03 -25.07 30.86
C ALA A 90 -21.84 -24.02 31.65
N ALA A 91 -22.40 -23.02 30.97
CA ALA A 91 -23.25 -22.01 31.61
C ALA A 91 -24.56 -22.63 32.16
N ALA A 92 -25.18 -23.56 31.42
CA ALA A 92 -26.37 -24.28 31.86
C ALA A 92 -26.08 -25.20 33.08
N GLN A 93 -24.94 -25.88 33.09
CA GLN A 93 -24.50 -26.71 34.22
C GLN A 93 -24.23 -25.85 35.47
N ALA A 94 -23.59 -24.69 35.30
CA ALA A 94 -23.38 -23.74 36.39
C ALA A 94 -24.71 -23.20 36.95
N ARG A 95 -25.70 -22.90 36.09
CA ARG A 95 -27.07 -22.58 36.54
C ARG A 95 -27.64 -23.69 37.42
N ALA A 96 -27.56 -24.95 36.99
CA ALA A 96 -28.08 -26.08 37.75
C ALA A 96 -27.42 -26.21 39.14
N ILE A 97 -26.09 -26.03 39.21
CA ILE A 97 -25.35 -26.03 40.48
C ILE A 97 -25.81 -24.89 41.40
N LEU A 98 -25.97 -23.67 40.86
CA LEU A 98 -26.42 -22.51 41.64
C LEU A 98 -27.85 -22.71 42.19
N LEU A 99 -28.76 -23.26 41.37
CA LEU A 99 -30.11 -23.62 41.81
C LEU A 99 -30.08 -24.70 42.90
N GLY A 100 -29.20 -25.69 42.81
CA GLY A 100 -29.02 -26.71 43.84
C GLY A 100 -28.51 -26.15 45.17
N LEU A 101 -27.56 -25.21 45.13
CA LEU A 101 -27.06 -24.50 46.32
C LEU A 101 -28.18 -23.66 46.96
N ALA A 102 -28.97 -22.95 46.14
CA ALA A 102 -30.09 -22.15 46.61
C ALA A 102 -31.20 -23.03 47.20
N ALA A 103 -31.55 -24.14 46.56
CA ALA A 103 -32.53 -25.12 47.05
C ALA A 103 -32.14 -25.67 48.42
N THR A 104 -30.87 -26.02 48.58
CA THR A 104 -30.30 -26.45 49.88
C THR A 104 -30.42 -25.36 50.92
N ARG A 105 -30.11 -24.11 50.55
CA ARG A 105 -30.19 -22.94 51.45
C ARG A 105 -31.63 -22.62 51.87
N PHE A 106 -32.58 -22.75 50.97
CA PHE A 106 -33.98 -22.36 51.17
C PHE A 106 -34.87 -23.53 51.66
N GLY A 107 -34.36 -24.76 51.64
CA GLY A 107 -35.12 -25.95 52.04
C GLY A 107 -36.27 -26.28 51.09
N CYS A 108 -36.11 -26.02 49.78
CA CYS A 108 -37.13 -26.26 48.76
C CYS A 108 -36.58 -27.09 47.59
N ALA A 109 -37.46 -27.46 46.64
CA ALA A 109 -37.06 -28.16 45.43
C ALA A 109 -36.46 -27.16 44.39
N PRO A 110 -35.37 -27.49 43.69
CA PRO A 110 -34.75 -26.59 42.69
C PRO A 110 -35.71 -26.09 41.61
N GLU A 111 -36.74 -26.87 41.28
CA GLU A 111 -37.73 -26.57 40.24
C GLU A 111 -38.69 -25.44 40.64
N THR A 112 -38.79 -25.11 41.93
CA THR A 112 -39.60 -23.96 42.40
C THR A 112 -38.82 -22.65 42.42
N LEU A 113 -37.53 -22.69 42.09
CA LEU A 113 -36.64 -21.53 42.10
C LEU A 113 -36.54 -20.91 40.71
N THR A 114 -36.42 -19.59 40.68
CA THR A 114 -36.21 -18.82 39.46
C THR A 114 -34.94 -17.98 39.58
N ILE A 115 -34.29 -17.71 38.45
CA ILE A 115 -33.18 -16.76 38.39
C ILE A 115 -33.63 -15.54 37.60
N HIS A 116 -33.37 -14.36 38.15
CA HIS A 116 -33.56 -13.10 37.46
C HIS A 116 -32.43 -12.14 37.79
N ALA A 117 -31.75 -11.66 36.75
CA ALA A 117 -30.61 -10.74 36.86
C ALA A 117 -29.49 -11.20 37.82
N GLY A 118 -29.25 -12.51 37.91
CA GLY A 118 -28.25 -13.12 38.80
C GLY A 118 -28.68 -13.25 40.27
N VAL A 119 -29.97 -13.09 40.56
CA VAL A 119 -30.57 -13.35 41.87
C VAL A 119 -31.47 -14.57 41.74
N VAL A 120 -31.22 -15.57 42.59
CA VAL A 120 -32.09 -16.75 42.72
C VAL A 120 -33.17 -16.43 43.73
N ALA A 121 -34.43 -16.69 43.38
CA ALA A 121 -35.60 -16.39 44.20
C ALA A 121 -36.54 -17.60 44.30
N GLY A 122 -37.08 -17.81 45.50
CA GLY A 122 -38.18 -18.73 45.81
C GLY A 122 -39.02 -18.19 46.96
N GLU A 123 -40.09 -18.88 47.33
CA GLU A 123 -41.00 -18.44 48.41
C GLU A 123 -40.28 -18.24 49.75
N ALA A 124 -39.26 -19.06 50.03
CA ALA A 124 -38.50 -19.03 51.29
C ALA A 124 -37.36 -17.99 51.32
N GLY A 125 -37.06 -17.30 50.21
CA GLY A 125 -36.06 -16.23 50.19
C GLY A 125 -35.40 -15.95 48.85
N THR A 126 -34.39 -15.07 48.89
CA THR A 126 -33.56 -14.71 47.72
C THR A 126 -32.07 -14.75 48.08
N ALA A 127 -31.23 -15.04 47.09
CA ALA A 127 -29.77 -15.02 47.21
C ALA A 127 -29.13 -14.75 45.86
N ASP A 128 -28.08 -13.92 45.83
CA ASP A 128 -27.26 -13.73 44.64
C ASP A 128 -26.15 -14.79 44.52
N PHE A 129 -25.45 -14.81 43.40
CA PHE A 129 -24.39 -15.78 43.15
C PHE A 129 -23.25 -15.69 44.17
N ALA A 130 -22.89 -14.48 44.62
CA ALA A 130 -21.86 -14.27 45.64
C ALA A 130 -22.25 -14.94 46.97
N THR A 131 -23.49 -14.76 47.40
CA THR A 131 -24.04 -15.36 48.62
C THR A 131 -24.08 -16.89 48.53
N LEU A 132 -24.48 -17.44 47.38
CA LEU A 132 -24.55 -18.90 47.18
C LEU A 132 -23.17 -19.55 47.12
N LEU A 133 -22.18 -18.84 46.57
CA LEU A 133 -20.82 -19.32 46.39
C LEU A 133 -19.89 -18.96 47.57
N ALA A 134 -20.41 -18.28 48.60
CA ALA A 134 -19.66 -17.95 49.79
C ALA A 134 -19.11 -19.24 50.45
N ASN A 135 -17.79 -19.31 50.62
CA ASN A 135 -17.06 -20.46 51.15
C ASN A 135 -17.18 -21.76 50.33
N GLN A 136 -17.59 -21.67 49.06
CA GLN A 136 -17.60 -22.81 48.13
C GLN A 136 -16.28 -22.89 47.33
N SER A 137 -15.88 -24.10 46.98
CA SER A 137 -14.81 -24.37 46.01
C SER A 137 -15.20 -25.57 45.14
N ILE A 138 -16.01 -25.29 44.12
CA ILE A 138 -16.62 -26.30 43.26
C ILE A 138 -15.86 -26.33 41.94
N ARG A 139 -15.40 -27.52 41.57
CA ARG A 139 -14.77 -27.78 40.28
C ARG A 139 -15.46 -28.98 39.63
N ALA A 140 -16.23 -28.73 38.59
CA ALA A 140 -17.03 -29.75 37.91
C ALA A 140 -16.54 -29.97 36.48
N GLU A 141 -16.42 -31.23 36.07
CA GLU A 141 -16.21 -31.58 34.67
C GLU A 141 -17.50 -31.28 33.88
N LEU A 142 -17.34 -30.84 32.63
CA LEU A 142 -18.43 -30.47 31.73
C LEU A 142 -19.38 -31.66 31.54
N ASP A 143 -20.64 -31.46 31.87
CA ASP A 143 -21.72 -32.33 31.45
C ASP A 143 -22.31 -31.79 30.12
N PRO A 144 -22.01 -32.42 28.97
CA PRO A 144 -22.55 -31.97 27.69
C PRO A 144 -24.07 -32.17 27.58
N ALA A 145 -24.68 -32.97 28.47
CA ALA A 145 -26.13 -33.18 28.53
C ALA A 145 -26.85 -32.21 29.48
N ALA A 146 -26.15 -31.23 30.07
CA ALA A 146 -26.75 -30.20 30.90
C ALA A 146 -27.93 -29.52 30.18
N ARG A 147 -29.11 -29.50 30.83
CA ARG A 147 -30.33 -28.92 30.24
C ARG A 147 -30.14 -27.43 29.97
N VAL A 148 -30.01 -27.07 28.71
CA VAL A 148 -29.98 -25.68 28.21
C VAL A 148 -31.39 -25.08 28.13
N LYS A 149 -31.49 -23.75 28.12
CA LYS A 149 -32.78 -23.05 27.89
C LYS A 149 -33.30 -23.29 26.48
N THR A 150 -34.62 -23.38 26.34
CA THR A 150 -35.30 -23.38 25.04
C THR A 150 -35.48 -21.95 24.51
N PRO A 151 -35.69 -21.75 23.20
CA PRO A 151 -35.92 -20.42 22.63
C PRO A 151 -37.07 -19.64 23.28
N ALA A 152 -38.12 -20.33 23.74
CA ALA A 152 -39.24 -19.73 24.46
C ALA A 152 -38.83 -19.13 25.83
N GLU A 153 -37.72 -19.58 26.41
CA GLU A 153 -37.18 -19.09 27.67
C GLU A 153 -36.20 -17.92 27.48
N TYR A 154 -35.84 -17.57 26.24
CA TYR A 154 -34.82 -16.56 25.97
C TYR A 154 -35.29 -15.13 26.25
N ARG A 155 -34.40 -14.34 26.86
CA ARG A 155 -34.62 -12.92 27.18
C ARG A 155 -33.64 -11.99 26.49
N THR A 156 -32.45 -12.49 26.14
CA THR A 156 -31.29 -11.76 25.62
C THR A 156 -30.85 -12.31 24.27
N VAL A 157 -30.76 -13.63 24.11
CA VAL A 157 -30.46 -14.27 22.82
C VAL A 157 -31.60 -14.00 21.85
N GLY A 158 -31.27 -13.71 20.59
CA GLY A 158 -32.24 -13.29 19.57
C GLY A 158 -32.59 -11.81 19.62
N ARG A 159 -32.05 -11.04 20.57
CA ARG A 159 -32.28 -9.59 20.67
C ARG A 159 -31.03 -8.78 20.29
N PRO A 160 -31.22 -7.59 19.68
CA PRO A 160 -30.14 -6.64 19.44
C PRO A 160 -29.38 -6.29 20.73
N SER A 161 -28.05 -6.31 20.67
CA SER A 161 -27.21 -5.86 21.78
C SER A 161 -25.99 -5.09 21.24
N PRO A 162 -25.68 -3.91 21.81
CA PRO A 162 -24.49 -3.15 21.43
C PRO A 162 -23.21 -3.95 21.66
N ARG A 163 -22.24 -3.75 20.79
CA ARG A 163 -20.93 -4.39 20.92
C ARG A 163 -20.15 -3.83 22.10
N VAL A 164 -19.66 -4.74 22.95
CA VAL A 164 -18.92 -4.40 24.18
C VAL A 164 -17.55 -3.75 23.92
N ASP A 165 -16.98 -3.94 22.73
CA ASP A 165 -15.66 -3.45 22.35
C ASP A 165 -15.68 -2.06 21.67
N LEU A 166 -16.81 -1.64 21.10
CA LEU A 166 -16.90 -0.40 20.33
C LEU A 166 -16.63 0.88 21.13
N PRO A 167 -17.13 1.06 22.38
CA PRO A 167 -16.87 2.29 23.13
C PRO A 167 -15.36 2.55 23.34
N GLY A 168 -14.59 1.51 23.64
CA GLY A 168 -13.14 1.62 23.80
C GLY A 168 -12.44 1.99 22.48
N LYS A 169 -12.88 1.39 21.37
CA LYS A 169 -12.33 1.66 20.03
C LYS A 169 -12.64 3.09 19.57
N ALA A 170 -13.89 3.53 19.75
CA ALA A 170 -14.34 4.87 19.37
C ALA A 170 -13.65 5.99 20.17
N THR A 171 -13.24 5.70 21.41
CA THR A 171 -12.56 6.67 22.29
C THR A 171 -11.04 6.58 22.27
N GLY A 172 -10.46 5.65 21.48
CA GLY A 172 -9.01 5.42 21.44
C GLY A 172 -8.44 4.84 22.73
N THR A 173 -9.27 4.22 23.58
CA THR A 173 -8.86 3.58 24.84
C THR A 173 -8.69 2.06 24.72
N TRP A 174 -9.08 1.48 23.58
CA TRP A 174 -8.87 0.07 23.28
C TRP A 174 -7.41 -0.22 22.94
N THR A 175 -6.82 -1.23 23.58
CA THR A 175 -5.43 -1.64 23.34
C THR A 175 -5.35 -2.65 22.21
N TYR A 176 -4.79 -2.23 21.07
CA TYR A 176 -4.37 -3.12 19.99
C TYR A 176 -2.97 -3.69 20.26
N VAL A 177 -2.57 -4.72 19.51
CA VAL A 177 -1.21 -5.30 19.65
C VAL A 177 -0.12 -4.23 19.43
N HIS A 178 -0.38 -3.23 18.59
CA HIS A 178 0.52 -2.11 18.30
C HIS A 178 0.82 -1.22 19.52
N ASP A 179 -0.08 -1.21 20.50
CA ASP A 179 -0.02 -0.37 21.70
C ASP A 179 0.72 -1.04 22.86
N VAL A 180 1.03 -2.33 22.76
CA VAL A 180 1.75 -3.08 23.80
C VAL A 180 3.13 -2.44 24.04
N ARG A 181 3.43 -2.17 25.32
CA ARG A 181 4.73 -1.64 25.77
C ARG A 181 5.21 -2.47 26.96
N LEU A 182 6.46 -2.92 26.90
CA LEU A 182 7.11 -3.67 27.98
C LEU A 182 8.35 -2.91 28.48
N PRO A 183 8.72 -3.05 29.77
CA PRO A 183 9.95 -2.47 30.29
C PRO A 183 11.18 -2.95 29.51
N GLY A 184 12.05 -2.01 29.12
CA GLY A 184 13.29 -2.32 28.39
C GLY A 184 13.08 -2.85 26.96
N MET A 185 11.89 -2.72 26.39
CA MET A 185 11.55 -3.17 25.05
C MET A 185 12.43 -2.53 23.96
N LEU A 186 12.91 -3.36 23.05
CA LEU A 186 13.65 -2.99 21.84
C LEU A 186 12.75 -3.14 20.60
N HIS A 187 13.24 -2.65 19.46
CA HIS A 187 12.51 -2.69 18.20
C HIS A 187 13.31 -3.43 17.13
N GLY A 188 12.66 -4.39 16.48
CA GLY A 188 13.22 -5.17 15.39
C GLY A 188 12.67 -4.74 14.03
N HIS A 189 13.52 -4.76 13.01
CA HIS A 189 13.13 -4.59 11.61
C HIS A 189 13.78 -5.68 10.76
N VAL A 190 12.96 -6.49 10.10
CA VAL A 190 13.43 -7.62 9.28
C VAL A 190 13.65 -7.15 7.85
N LEU A 191 14.83 -7.40 7.30
CA LEU A 191 15.11 -7.23 5.88
C LEU A 191 14.60 -8.47 5.13
N ARG A 192 13.58 -8.27 4.28
CA ARG A 192 12.98 -9.38 3.55
C ARG A 192 13.79 -9.74 2.29
N PRO A 193 13.87 -11.03 1.91
CA PRO A 193 14.54 -11.48 0.68
C PRO A 193 13.89 -10.95 -0.62
N PRO A 194 14.52 -11.08 -1.79
CA PRO A 194 14.01 -10.53 -3.06
C PRO A 194 12.91 -11.39 -3.74
N TYR A 195 12.38 -12.41 -3.08
CA TYR A 195 11.40 -13.35 -3.64
C TYR A 195 10.00 -13.20 -3.00
N ALA A 196 9.57 -11.96 -2.77
CA ALA A 196 8.28 -11.67 -2.15
C ALA A 196 7.11 -12.38 -2.82
N GLY A 197 6.21 -12.93 -2.00
CA GLY A 197 5.07 -13.71 -2.48
C GLY A 197 5.41 -15.16 -2.88
N ARG A 198 6.61 -15.67 -2.57
CA ARG A 198 6.98 -17.08 -2.82
C ARG A 198 7.28 -17.83 -1.52
N ASP A 199 6.75 -19.04 -1.41
CA ASP A 199 6.90 -19.93 -0.24
C ASP A 199 7.41 -21.33 -0.58
N SER A 200 7.67 -21.62 -1.86
CA SER A 200 8.28 -22.86 -2.32
C SER A 200 9.43 -22.65 -3.31
N GLY A 201 10.39 -23.59 -3.29
CA GLY A 201 11.53 -23.64 -4.20
C GLY A 201 12.90 -23.67 -3.50
N PRO A 202 13.96 -24.12 -4.20
CA PRO A 202 15.28 -24.38 -3.60
C PRO A 202 16.04 -23.11 -3.17
N PHE A 203 15.59 -21.93 -3.60
CA PHE A 203 16.21 -20.64 -3.25
C PHE A 203 15.73 -20.09 -1.90
N ILE A 204 14.62 -20.61 -1.36
CA ILE A 204 14.04 -20.14 -0.09
C ILE A 204 14.89 -20.63 1.07
N GLY A 205 15.35 -19.69 1.90
CA GLY A 205 16.28 -20.00 2.99
C GLY A 205 17.73 -20.13 2.54
N HIS A 206 18.06 -19.79 1.29
CA HIS A 206 19.40 -19.95 0.72
C HIS A 206 19.86 -18.78 -0.16
N SER A 207 19.11 -17.69 -0.24
CA SER A 207 19.39 -16.54 -1.10
C SER A 207 20.34 -15.50 -0.50
N LEU A 208 20.56 -15.46 0.80
CA LEU A 208 21.43 -14.46 1.45
C LEU A 208 22.92 -14.78 1.22
N LEU A 209 23.57 -14.02 0.33
CA LEU A 209 24.97 -14.26 -0.05
C LEU A 209 25.96 -13.55 0.87
N ALA A 210 25.73 -12.27 1.18
CA ALA A 210 26.64 -11.47 2.00
C ALA A 210 25.92 -10.33 2.74
N VAL A 211 26.46 -9.96 3.91
CA VAL A 211 26.03 -8.83 4.72
C VAL A 211 27.29 -8.07 5.15
N ASP A 212 27.32 -6.75 4.98
CA ASP A 212 28.39 -5.87 5.45
C ASP A 212 27.91 -5.10 6.68
N GLU A 213 28.12 -5.68 7.87
CA GLU A 213 27.69 -5.09 9.15
C GLU A 213 28.44 -3.80 9.49
N ALA A 214 29.68 -3.64 8.99
CA ALA A 214 30.46 -2.43 9.20
C ALA A 214 29.82 -1.22 8.51
N SER A 215 28.98 -1.43 7.50
CA SER A 215 28.26 -0.36 6.81
C SER A 215 27.31 0.41 7.71
N VAL A 216 26.93 -0.15 8.87
CA VAL A 216 25.97 0.48 9.80
C VAL A 216 26.44 0.52 11.26
N ALA A 217 27.61 -0.05 11.58
CA ALA A 217 28.12 -0.10 12.95
C ALA A 217 28.27 1.28 13.64
N HIS A 218 28.35 2.35 12.85
CA HIS A 218 28.46 3.73 13.32
C HIS A 218 27.09 4.38 13.63
N LEU A 219 25.98 3.76 13.23
CA LEU A 219 24.65 4.33 13.39
C LEU A 219 24.14 4.18 14.85
N PRO A 220 23.58 5.24 15.45
CA PRO A 220 23.22 5.24 16.86
C PRO A 220 22.01 4.34 17.14
N GLY A 221 22.05 3.65 18.29
CA GLY A 221 20.96 2.81 18.80
C GLY A 221 20.92 1.39 18.23
N LEU A 222 21.87 1.00 17.38
CA LEU A 222 22.07 -0.39 16.96
C LEU A 222 22.37 -1.28 18.17
N VAL A 223 21.55 -2.32 18.38
CA VAL A 223 21.75 -3.33 19.44
C VAL A 223 22.29 -4.64 18.87
N ALA A 224 21.70 -5.14 17.78
CA ALA A 224 22.12 -6.40 17.16
C ALA A 224 21.74 -6.48 15.69
N ILE A 225 22.51 -7.25 14.92
CA ILE A 225 22.13 -7.76 13.60
C ILE A 225 21.99 -9.27 13.75
N VAL A 226 20.83 -9.81 13.41
CA VAL A 226 20.51 -11.24 13.57
C VAL A 226 20.34 -11.86 12.19
N ARG A 227 21.15 -12.89 11.92
CA ARG A 227 21.15 -13.62 10.64
C ARG A 227 20.99 -15.12 10.87
N ILE A 228 19.98 -15.73 10.26
CA ILE A 228 19.76 -17.17 10.21
C ILE A 228 19.31 -17.51 8.79
N ARG A 229 20.20 -18.06 7.96
CA ARG A 229 19.91 -18.32 6.53
C ARG A 229 19.40 -17.05 5.84
N ASP A 230 18.15 -17.01 5.38
CA ASP A 230 17.53 -15.84 4.73
C ASP A 230 16.76 -14.93 5.70
N PHE A 231 16.65 -15.33 6.96
CA PHE A 231 16.18 -14.42 8.01
C PHE A 231 17.31 -13.45 8.38
N LEU A 232 17.14 -12.17 8.03
CA LEU A 232 18.07 -11.10 8.36
C LEU A 232 17.32 -9.94 8.99
N ALA A 233 17.76 -9.46 10.13
CA ALA A 233 17.07 -8.41 10.87
C ALA A 233 18.01 -7.55 11.69
N VAL A 234 17.58 -6.32 11.96
CA VAL A 234 18.24 -5.36 12.85
C VAL A 234 17.39 -5.17 14.10
N VAL A 235 18.02 -5.11 15.26
CA VAL A 235 17.41 -4.72 16.53
C VAL A 235 18.03 -3.40 16.99
N ALA A 236 17.18 -2.44 17.37
CA ALA A 236 17.60 -1.14 17.86
C ALA A 236 16.78 -0.67 19.07
N GLU A 237 17.23 0.40 19.72
CA GLU A 237 16.56 1.00 20.88
C GLU A 237 15.21 1.64 20.55
N ARG A 238 15.04 2.18 19.33
CA ARG A 238 13.81 2.81 18.86
C ARG A 238 13.39 2.26 17.49
N GLU A 239 12.08 2.30 17.24
CA GLU A 239 11.48 1.84 15.98
C GLU A 239 12.09 2.49 14.73
N GLY A 240 12.17 3.82 14.71
CA GLY A 240 12.74 4.55 13.57
C GLY A 240 14.23 4.25 13.35
N GLN A 241 14.98 3.94 14.43
CA GLN A 241 16.39 3.54 14.32
C GLN A 241 16.50 2.15 13.68
N ALA A 242 15.70 1.18 14.13
CA ALA A 242 15.72 -0.19 13.58
C ALA A 242 15.49 -0.19 12.07
N ARG A 243 14.50 0.59 11.60
CA ARG A 243 14.23 0.77 10.17
C ARG A 243 15.39 1.46 9.44
N THR A 244 15.83 2.62 9.92
CA THR A 244 16.90 3.40 9.26
C THR A 244 18.18 2.59 9.12
N ILE A 245 18.55 1.85 10.16
CA ILE A 245 19.73 1.00 10.16
C ILE A 245 19.55 -0.18 9.21
N ALA A 246 18.38 -0.84 9.22
CA ALA A 246 18.10 -1.93 8.30
C ALA A 246 18.16 -1.48 6.83
N GLU A 247 17.58 -0.33 6.50
CA GLU A 247 17.59 0.20 5.13
C GLU A 247 18.99 0.64 4.67
N ALA A 248 19.88 1.04 5.60
CA ALA A 248 21.27 1.40 5.32
C ALA A 248 22.23 0.18 5.26
N LEU A 249 21.80 -0.99 5.72
CA LEU A 249 22.63 -2.20 5.76
C LEU A 249 22.91 -2.68 4.33
N LYS A 250 24.19 -2.82 3.98
CA LYS A 250 24.60 -3.32 2.66
C LYS A 250 24.47 -4.84 2.62
N VAL A 251 23.54 -5.33 1.80
CA VAL A 251 23.23 -6.76 1.68
C VAL A 251 23.27 -7.19 0.21
N ARG A 252 23.77 -8.41 -0.03
CA ARG A 252 23.75 -9.05 -1.34
C ARG A 252 22.93 -10.33 -1.30
N TRP A 253 21.90 -10.38 -2.13
CA TRP A 253 21.01 -11.53 -2.32
C TRP A 253 21.24 -12.18 -3.68
N ALA A 254 21.00 -13.49 -3.77
CA ALA A 254 20.73 -14.17 -5.03
C ALA A 254 19.29 -13.87 -5.48
N LEU A 255 19.09 -13.69 -6.78
CA LEU A 255 17.75 -13.50 -7.34
C LEU A 255 17.06 -14.86 -7.56
N PRO A 256 15.74 -14.97 -7.31
CA PRO A 256 14.98 -16.17 -7.60
C PRO A 256 14.80 -16.37 -9.11
N PRO A 257 14.38 -17.57 -9.55
CA PRO A 257 13.91 -17.77 -10.92
C PRO A 257 12.63 -16.96 -11.21
N GLU A 258 12.37 -16.72 -12.48
CA GLU A 258 11.16 -16.02 -12.94
C GLU A 258 9.87 -16.78 -12.54
N LEU A 259 8.79 -16.02 -12.34
CA LEU A 259 7.44 -16.55 -12.18
C LEU A 259 6.88 -17.00 -13.54
N PRO A 260 5.94 -17.97 -13.55
CA PRO A 260 5.08 -18.19 -14.72
C PRO A 260 4.36 -16.90 -15.13
N ASP A 261 3.87 -16.82 -16.37
CA ASP A 261 3.12 -15.66 -16.83
C ASP A 261 1.75 -15.57 -16.12
N LEU A 262 1.66 -14.70 -15.11
CA LEU A 262 0.42 -14.45 -14.36
C LEU A 262 -0.46 -13.36 -14.99
N GLY A 263 -0.11 -12.86 -16.19
CA GLY A 263 -0.98 -12.00 -17.00
C GLY A 263 -2.11 -12.76 -17.70
N ASP A 264 -1.94 -14.06 -17.93
CA ASP A 264 -2.97 -15.00 -18.41
C ASP A 264 -3.22 -16.09 -17.36
N ILE A 265 -3.97 -15.72 -16.32
CA ILE A 265 -4.27 -16.59 -15.18
C ILE A 265 -4.91 -17.90 -15.64
N ALA A 266 -5.91 -17.83 -16.53
CA ALA A 266 -6.65 -18.99 -16.98
C ALA A 266 -5.77 -19.94 -17.80
N GLY A 267 -4.94 -19.42 -18.71
CA GLY A 267 -3.96 -20.21 -19.46
C GLY A 267 -2.97 -20.89 -18.51
N THR A 268 -2.34 -20.12 -17.63
CA THR A 268 -1.31 -20.62 -16.72
C THR A 268 -1.83 -21.68 -15.75
N LEU A 269 -3.02 -21.50 -15.17
CA LEU A 269 -3.61 -22.52 -14.28
C LEU A 269 -3.98 -23.82 -15.02
N ARG A 270 -4.32 -23.73 -16.31
CA ARG A 270 -4.62 -24.92 -17.13
C ARG A 270 -3.37 -25.73 -17.45
N ASP A 271 -2.27 -25.05 -17.72
CA ASP A 271 -1.03 -25.66 -18.21
C ASP A 271 -0.15 -26.22 -17.08
N LEU A 272 -0.29 -25.70 -15.85
CA LEU A 272 0.51 -26.14 -14.71
C LEU A 272 0.09 -27.53 -14.20
N PRO A 273 1.04 -28.32 -13.63
CA PRO A 273 0.75 -29.63 -13.09
C PRO A 273 -0.31 -29.60 -11.99
N ALA A 274 -1.24 -30.54 -12.06
CA ALA A 274 -2.32 -30.69 -11.09
C ALA A 274 -2.71 -32.17 -10.95
N THR A 275 -3.31 -32.53 -9.81
CA THR A 275 -3.89 -33.86 -9.59
C THR A 275 -5.41 -33.76 -9.63
N LYS A 276 -6.04 -34.47 -10.57
CA LYS A 276 -7.51 -34.51 -10.68
C LYS A 276 -8.10 -35.41 -9.59
N ARG A 277 -8.97 -34.85 -8.78
CA ARG A 277 -9.77 -35.52 -7.74
C ARG A 277 -11.25 -35.35 -8.06
N VAL A 278 -11.92 -36.47 -8.35
CA VAL A 278 -13.36 -36.48 -8.64
C VAL A 278 -14.12 -36.47 -7.32
N LEU A 279 -14.99 -35.47 -7.12
CA LEU A 279 -15.80 -35.30 -5.91
C LEU A 279 -17.13 -36.03 -6.02
N THR A 280 -17.74 -36.00 -7.20
CA THR A 280 -18.97 -36.72 -7.53
C THR A 280 -19.03 -37.00 -9.02
N ASP A 281 -19.63 -38.13 -9.38
CA ASP A 281 -19.91 -38.53 -10.76
C ASP A 281 -21.22 -39.36 -10.74
N ARG A 282 -22.31 -38.77 -11.22
CA ARG A 282 -23.67 -39.32 -11.16
C ARG A 282 -24.35 -39.18 -12.52
N GLY A 283 -25.11 -40.21 -12.92
CA GLY A 283 -25.83 -40.23 -14.19
C GLY A 283 -24.93 -40.48 -15.41
N ASP A 284 -25.43 -40.18 -16.60
CA ASP A 284 -24.70 -40.27 -17.89
C ASP A 284 -24.42 -38.85 -18.41
N VAL A 285 -23.38 -38.20 -17.88
CA VAL A 285 -23.05 -36.80 -18.18
C VAL A 285 -22.78 -36.57 -19.66
N GLU A 286 -21.95 -37.41 -20.29
CA GLU A 286 -21.60 -37.23 -21.71
C GLU A 286 -22.79 -37.51 -22.62
N GLY A 287 -23.60 -38.54 -22.32
CA GLY A 287 -24.81 -38.82 -23.08
C GLY A 287 -25.86 -37.72 -22.91
N ALA A 288 -26.08 -37.21 -21.69
CA ALA A 288 -26.99 -36.09 -21.45
C ALA A 288 -26.54 -34.81 -22.16
N LEU A 289 -25.25 -34.46 -22.12
CA LEU A 289 -24.70 -33.34 -22.89
C LEU A 289 -24.93 -33.52 -24.39
N SER A 290 -24.67 -34.71 -24.95
CA SER A 290 -24.84 -34.98 -26.38
C SER A 290 -26.28 -34.84 -26.88
N ARG A 291 -27.27 -35.13 -26.02
CA ARG A 291 -28.71 -35.04 -26.31
C ARG A 291 -29.34 -33.71 -25.89
N ALA A 292 -28.62 -32.86 -25.18
CA ALA A 292 -29.12 -31.58 -24.69
C ALA A 292 -29.48 -30.65 -25.86
N LYS A 293 -30.66 -30.03 -25.77
CA LYS A 293 -31.16 -29.05 -26.74
C LYS A 293 -30.30 -27.79 -26.73
N VAL A 294 -29.86 -27.37 -25.54
CA VAL A 294 -28.91 -26.27 -25.33
C VAL A 294 -27.68 -26.84 -24.65
N GLN A 295 -26.50 -26.56 -25.21
CA GLN A 295 -25.21 -26.95 -24.65
C GLN A 295 -24.34 -25.71 -24.46
N LEU A 296 -23.88 -25.48 -23.24
CA LEU A 296 -22.99 -24.38 -22.90
C LEU A 296 -21.67 -24.94 -22.38
N ALA A 297 -20.56 -24.43 -22.91
CA ALA A 297 -19.23 -24.58 -22.35
C ALA A 297 -18.71 -23.20 -21.94
N ARG A 298 -18.30 -23.05 -20.67
CA ARG A 298 -17.89 -21.78 -20.07
C ARG A 298 -16.63 -21.94 -19.25
N SER A 299 -15.85 -20.87 -19.22
CA SER A 299 -14.68 -20.74 -18.36
C SER A 299 -14.84 -19.44 -17.56
N TYR A 300 -14.60 -19.53 -16.26
CA TYR A 300 -14.65 -18.43 -15.31
C TYR A 300 -13.29 -18.32 -14.61
N SER A 301 -12.81 -17.09 -14.41
CA SER A 301 -11.48 -16.82 -13.87
C SER A 301 -11.54 -15.89 -12.66
N TRP A 302 -10.83 -16.27 -11.59
CA TRP A 302 -10.71 -15.53 -10.35
C TRP A 302 -9.24 -15.12 -10.10
N PRO A 303 -8.94 -13.85 -9.81
CA PRO A 303 -7.57 -13.37 -9.66
C PRO A 303 -6.98 -13.65 -8.27
N TRP A 304 -5.65 -13.48 -8.13
CA TRP A 304 -5.04 -13.35 -6.81
C TRP A 304 -5.48 -12.04 -6.17
N GLN A 305 -5.78 -12.08 -4.87
CA GLN A 305 -6.23 -10.92 -4.08
C GLN A 305 -5.46 -10.88 -2.77
N MET A 306 -5.38 -9.73 -2.11
CA MET A 306 -4.72 -9.60 -0.81
C MET A 306 -5.75 -9.36 0.31
N HIS A 307 -5.39 -9.70 1.56
CA HIS A 307 -6.24 -9.36 2.70
C HIS A 307 -6.26 -7.85 2.90
N GLY A 308 -5.11 -7.19 2.72
CA GLY A 308 -5.06 -5.73 2.73
C GLY A 308 -5.50 -5.16 4.09
N SER A 309 -4.86 -5.60 5.17
CA SER A 309 -5.25 -5.13 6.52
C SER A 309 -4.90 -3.66 6.70
N ILE A 310 -5.75 -2.86 7.36
CA ILE A 310 -5.52 -1.40 7.53
C ILE A 310 -4.29 -1.11 8.40
N GLY A 311 -4.10 -1.87 9.48
CA GLY A 311 -2.85 -1.84 10.24
C GLY A 311 -1.90 -2.93 9.75
N PRO A 312 -0.62 -2.62 9.45
CA PRO A 312 0.40 -3.64 9.20
C PRO A 312 0.57 -4.57 10.41
N SER A 313 0.96 -5.81 10.17
CA SER A 313 1.12 -6.81 11.21
C SER A 313 2.19 -6.42 12.24
N CYS A 314 1.90 -6.67 13.52
CA CYS A 314 2.78 -6.34 14.64
C CYS A 314 2.73 -7.46 15.70
N ALA A 315 3.88 -7.74 16.31
CA ALA A 315 4.00 -8.60 17.47
C ALA A 315 5.05 -8.07 18.46
N VAL A 316 4.90 -8.46 19.72
CA VAL A 316 5.90 -8.28 20.76
C VAL A 316 6.23 -9.65 21.33
N ALA A 317 7.51 -9.95 21.52
CA ALA A 317 7.92 -11.20 22.16
C ALA A 317 8.89 -10.92 23.32
N ARG A 318 8.81 -11.75 24.37
CA ARG A 318 9.75 -11.79 25.49
C ARG A 318 10.23 -13.23 25.66
N PHE A 319 11.55 -13.44 25.66
CA PHE A 319 12.16 -14.73 25.94
C PHE A 319 13.03 -14.63 27.19
N GLU A 320 12.63 -15.28 28.27
CA GLU A 320 13.31 -15.21 29.57
C GLU A 320 13.21 -16.56 30.30
N ALA A 321 14.31 -17.02 30.90
CA ALA A 321 14.36 -18.25 31.71
C ALA A 321 13.75 -19.49 31.02
N GLY A 322 13.93 -19.62 29.70
CA GLY A 322 13.41 -20.76 28.92
C GLY A 322 11.91 -20.69 28.62
N ARG A 323 11.24 -19.56 28.91
CA ARG A 323 9.85 -19.30 28.55
C ARG A 323 9.74 -18.22 27.50
N LEU A 324 8.79 -18.38 26.59
CA LEU A 324 8.49 -17.44 25.52
C LEU A 324 7.07 -16.90 25.67
N GLU A 325 6.92 -15.59 25.77
CA GLU A 325 5.63 -14.92 25.73
C GLU A 325 5.54 -14.08 24.46
N ILE A 326 4.40 -14.14 23.77
CA ILE A 326 4.17 -13.37 22.54
C ILE A 326 2.81 -12.68 22.61
N TRP A 327 2.82 -11.36 22.46
CA TRP A 327 1.60 -10.57 22.23
C TRP A 327 1.36 -10.49 20.74
N SER A 328 0.22 -11.03 20.29
CA SER A 328 -0.04 -11.28 18.88
C SER A 328 -1.42 -10.79 18.45
N GLY A 329 -1.51 -10.33 17.20
CA GLY A 329 -2.74 -10.06 16.46
C GLY A 329 -3.40 -11.29 15.82
N THR A 330 -2.78 -12.47 15.91
CA THR A 330 -3.14 -13.72 15.22
C THR A 330 -4.62 -14.11 15.33
N GLN A 331 -5.18 -14.71 14.29
CA GLN A 331 -6.53 -15.29 14.34
C GLN A 331 -6.56 -16.74 14.87
N ASN A 332 -5.40 -17.34 15.08
CA ASN A 332 -5.21 -18.77 15.35
C ASN A 332 -4.14 -19.02 16.44
N PRO A 333 -4.33 -18.52 17.68
CA PRO A 333 -3.30 -18.53 18.72
C PRO A 333 -2.71 -19.91 19.03
N HIS A 334 -3.54 -20.95 19.15
CA HIS A 334 -3.07 -22.31 19.48
C HIS A 334 -2.27 -22.93 18.32
N MET A 335 -2.67 -22.69 17.06
CA MET A 335 -1.90 -23.15 15.89
C MET A 335 -0.58 -22.40 15.76
N LEU A 336 -0.59 -21.08 15.98
CA LEU A 336 0.62 -20.27 16.03
C LEU A 336 1.60 -20.80 17.09
N ARG A 337 1.10 -21.19 18.28
CA ARG A 337 1.94 -21.77 19.34
C ARG A 337 2.71 -23.00 18.84
N GLY A 338 2.07 -23.87 18.07
CA GLY A 338 2.73 -25.04 17.44
C GLY A 338 3.81 -24.64 16.42
N ASP A 339 3.52 -23.66 15.55
CA ASP A 339 4.51 -23.15 14.59
C ASP A 339 5.73 -22.53 15.31
N ILE A 340 5.49 -21.78 16.38
CA ILE A 340 6.55 -21.17 17.18
C ILE A 340 7.34 -22.23 17.96
N ALA A 341 6.68 -23.25 18.52
CA ALA A 341 7.34 -24.37 19.18
C ALA A 341 8.34 -25.05 18.23
N ARG A 342 7.93 -25.28 16.98
CA ARG A 342 8.79 -25.81 15.93
C ARG A 342 9.93 -24.86 15.56
N LEU A 343 9.66 -23.57 15.37
CA LEU A 343 10.67 -22.56 15.03
C LEU A 343 11.73 -22.40 16.12
N MET A 344 11.29 -22.46 17.37
CA MET A 344 12.10 -22.17 18.54
C MET A 344 12.72 -23.43 19.16
N GLU A 345 12.37 -24.61 18.64
CA GLU A 345 12.79 -25.93 19.13
C GLU A 345 12.53 -26.11 20.63
N MET A 346 11.31 -25.76 21.07
CA MET A 346 10.90 -25.82 22.47
C MET A 346 9.51 -26.44 22.62
N PRO A 347 9.17 -27.01 23.80
CA PRO A 347 7.84 -27.53 24.07
C PRO A 347 6.77 -26.43 24.01
N GLU A 348 5.57 -26.76 23.54
CA GLU A 348 4.44 -25.81 23.46
C GLU A 348 4.08 -25.23 24.82
N GLU A 349 4.24 -25.98 25.91
CA GLU A 349 3.91 -25.56 27.27
C GLU A 349 4.84 -24.46 27.81
N ALA A 350 5.99 -24.24 27.15
CA ALA A 350 6.90 -23.14 27.46
C ALA A 350 6.56 -21.85 26.68
N ILE A 351 5.50 -21.87 25.84
CA ILE A 351 5.11 -20.77 24.96
C ILE A 351 3.70 -20.28 25.31
N ASP A 352 3.61 -18.99 25.63
CA ASP A 352 2.35 -18.32 25.96
C ASP A 352 2.03 -17.28 24.85
N ILE A 353 0.91 -17.45 24.16
CA ILE A 353 0.40 -16.48 23.19
C ILE A 353 -0.70 -15.65 23.83
N HIS A 354 -0.41 -14.37 24.06
CA HIS A 354 -1.33 -13.35 24.55
C HIS A 354 -2.04 -12.69 23.36
N ARG A 355 -3.30 -13.04 23.16
CA ARG A 355 -4.06 -12.49 22.03
C ARG A 355 -4.54 -11.05 22.28
N HIS A 356 -4.12 -10.14 21.41
CA HIS A 356 -4.64 -8.77 21.25
C HIS A 356 -5.29 -8.58 19.87
N GLU A 357 -6.27 -7.68 19.75
CA GLU A 357 -6.85 -7.40 18.44
C GLU A 357 -5.85 -6.67 17.53
N ALA A 358 -5.92 -7.00 16.23
CA ALA A 358 -5.23 -6.31 15.15
C ALA A 358 -6.23 -5.49 14.33
N ALA A 359 -5.73 -4.50 13.58
CA ALA A 359 -6.54 -3.65 12.71
C ALA A 359 -6.86 -4.33 11.36
N GLY A 360 -7.53 -5.48 11.42
CA GLY A 360 -7.90 -6.31 10.28
C GLY A 360 -7.03 -7.57 10.14
N CYS A 361 -7.63 -8.65 9.64
CA CYS A 361 -6.91 -9.85 9.20
C CYS A 361 -7.63 -10.57 8.06
N TYR A 362 -8.97 -10.62 8.09
CA TYR A 362 -9.85 -11.14 7.01
C TYR A 362 -9.51 -12.56 6.53
N GLY A 363 -8.84 -13.33 7.39
CA GLY A 363 -8.09 -14.51 7.01
C GLY A 363 -6.71 -14.50 7.68
N ARG A 364 -5.81 -15.37 7.20
CA ARG A 364 -4.45 -15.48 7.74
C ARG A 364 -3.52 -14.53 6.99
N ASN A 365 -3.31 -13.33 7.50
CA ASN A 365 -2.32 -12.37 6.99
C ASN A 365 -0.94 -12.57 7.68
N CYS A 366 -0.06 -11.57 7.63
CA CYS A 366 1.27 -11.62 8.26
C CYS A 366 1.26 -11.57 9.80
N ALA A 367 0.11 -11.51 10.48
CA ALA A 367 0.04 -11.45 11.94
C ALA A 367 0.71 -12.66 12.60
N ASP A 368 0.68 -13.83 11.95
CA ASP A 368 1.40 -15.02 12.41
C ASP A 368 2.90 -14.92 12.12
N ASP A 369 3.26 -14.42 10.93
CA ASP A 369 4.64 -14.37 10.45
C ASP A 369 5.51 -13.45 11.31
N VAL A 370 4.97 -12.27 11.68
CA VAL A 370 5.67 -11.30 12.52
C VAL A 370 5.91 -11.79 13.95
N CYS A 371 5.14 -12.78 14.41
CA CYS A 371 5.38 -13.44 15.71
C CYS A 371 6.66 -14.28 15.69
N GLY A 372 6.93 -14.97 14.58
CA GLY A 372 8.17 -15.70 14.38
C GLY A 372 9.37 -14.76 14.35
N ASP A 373 9.23 -13.62 13.67
CA ASP A 373 10.25 -12.58 13.67
C ASP A 373 10.55 -12.07 15.08
N ALA A 374 9.53 -11.66 15.85
CA ALA A 374 9.70 -11.14 17.20
C ALA A 374 10.33 -12.19 18.15
N ALA A 375 9.89 -13.45 18.06
CA ALA A 375 10.41 -14.54 18.89
C ALA A 375 11.91 -14.79 18.67
N LEU A 376 12.35 -14.85 17.40
CA LEU A 376 13.76 -15.04 17.05
C LEU A 376 14.63 -13.90 17.58
N LEU A 377 14.16 -12.66 17.44
CA LEU A 377 14.90 -11.47 17.90
C LEU A 377 14.94 -11.36 19.41
N ALA A 378 13.83 -11.61 20.10
CA ALA A 378 13.78 -11.61 21.56
C ALA A 378 14.73 -12.66 22.15
N ARG A 379 14.80 -13.86 21.56
CA ARG A 379 15.78 -14.89 21.95
C ARG A 379 17.22 -14.44 21.71
N ALA A 380 17.49 -13.80 20.57
CA ALA A 380 18.84 -13.36 20.22
C ALA A 380 19.40 -12.29 21.17
N VAL A 381 18.56 -11.38 21.69
CA VAL A 381 18.99 -10.25 22.51
C VAL A 381 18.68 -10.39 24.00
N GLY A 382 17.89 -11.39 24.41
CA GLY A 382 17.51 -11.62 25.81
C GLY A 382 16.67 -10.50 26.42
N ARG A 383 15.98 -9.69 25.59
CA ARG A 383 15.13 -8.57 26.00
C ARG A 383 13.83 -8.61 25.19
N PRO A 384 12.73 -7.98 25.66
CA PRO A 384 11.52 -7.90 24.87
C PRO A 384 11.77 -7.17 23.54
N VAL A 385 11.28 -7.71 22.43
CA VAL A 385 11.41 -7.10 21.10
C VAL A 385 10.04 -6.95 20.46
N ARG A 386 9.75 -5.74 19.98
CA ARG A 386 8.60 -5.41 19.13
C ARG A 386 9.02 -5.43 17.68
N VAL A 387 8.26 -6.13 16.84
CA VAL A 387 8.43 -6.11 15.38
C VAL A 387 7.11 -5.67 14.76
N GLN A 388 7.17 -4.68 13.88
CA GLN A 388 6.05 -4.22 13.09
C GLN A 388 6.48 -4.16 11.63
N LEU A 389 5.66 -4.74 10.75
CA LEU A 389 5.90 -4.67 9.32
C LEU A 389 5.60 -3.26 8.80
N THR A 390 6.32 -2.85 7.77
CA THR A 390 5.89 -1.68 6.97
C THR A 390 4.69 -2.05 6.09
N ARG A 391 4.01 -1.05 5.52
CA ARG A 391 2.94 -1.28 4.54
C ARG A 391 3.45 -2.11 3.35
N GLU A 392 4.63 -1.78 2.87
CA GLU A 392 5.30 -2.47 1.76
C GLU A 392 5.59 -3.92 2.11
N GLN A 393 6.09 -4.19 3.32
CA GLN A 393 6.33 -5.55 3.77
C GLN A 393 5.03 -6.35 3.92
N GLU A 394 3.97 -5.74 4.46
CA GLU A 394 2.65 -6.38 4.56
C GLU A 394 2.15 -6.77 3.17
N HIS A 395 2.04 -5.83 2.23
CA HIS A 395 1.51 -6.10 0.88
C HIS A 395 2.38 -7.06 0.08
N LEU A 396 3.70 -7.00 0.22
CA LEU A 396 4.59 -7.91 -0.50
C LEU A 396 4.55 -9.34 0.06
N TRP A 397 4.44 -9.49 1.38
CA TRP A 397 4.64 -10.79 2.05
C TRP A 397 3.40 -11.44 2.61
N GLU A 398 2.28 -10.71 2.78
CA GLU A 398 1.04 -11.35 3.21
C GLU A 398 0.71 -12.47 2.23
N PRO A 399 0.33 -13.65 2.73
CA PRO A 399 -0.11 -14.71 1.84
C PRO A 399 -1.39 -14.24 1.14
N LYS A 400 -1.52 -14.50 -0.17
CA LYS A 400 -2.65 -14.01 -0.98
C LYS A 400 -3.88 -14.92 -0.87
N GLY A 401 -5.05 -14.41 -1.23
CA GLY A 401 -6.15 -15.24 -1.72
C GLY A 401 -5.76 -15.85 -3.06
N ALA A 402 -5.87 -17.17 -3.18
CA ALA A 402 -5.47 -17.89 -4.38
C ALA A 402 -6.39 -17.56 -5.57
N ALA A 403 -5.80 -17.42 -6.76
CA ALA A 403 -6.54 -17.43 -8.01
C ALA A 403 -7.18 -18.79 -8.28
N GLN A 404 -8.15 -18.82 -9.19
CA GLN A 404 -8.88 -20.03 -9.50
C GLN A 404 -9.42 -20.01 -10.92
N LEU A 405 -9.39 -21.16 -11.59
CA LEU A 405 -10.03 -21.38 -12.88
C LEU A 405 -11.19 -22.36 -12.68
N MET A 406 -12.39 -22.00 -13.12
CA MET A 406 -13.56 -22.87 -13.11
C MET A 406 -14.04 -23.09 -14.54
N GLU A 407 -14.16 -24.34 -14.97
CA GLU A 407 -14.61 -24.75 -16.29
C GLU A 407 -15.89 -25.56 -16.16
N VAL A 408 -16.90 -25.20 -16.94
CA VAL A 408 -18.26 -25.74 -16.83
C VAL A 408 -18.74 -26.17 -18.21
N ARG A 409 -19.18 -27.42 -18.34
CA ARG A 409 -20.01 -27.88 -19.45
C ARG A 409 -21.37 -28.24 -18.90
N GLY A 410 -22.44 -27.77 -19.50
CA GLY A 410 -23.79 -28.09 -19.04
C GLY A 410 -24.82 -27.89 -20.12
N GLY A 411 -26.02 -28.39 -19.87
CA GLY A 411 -27.08 -28.31 -20.88
C GLY A 411 -28.49 -28.45 -20.34
N LEU A 412 -29.42 -27.96 -21.17
CA LEU A 412 -30.85 -28.11 -20.97
C LEU A 412 -31.36 -29.27 -21.81
N SER A 413 -32.21 -30.11 -21.22
CA SER A 413 -32.99 -31.12 -21.95
C SER A 413 -34.05 -30.47 -22.84
N GLU A 414 -34.76 -31.30 -23.62
CA GLU A 414 -35.77 -30.83 -24.58
C GLU A 414 -36.94 -30.07 -23.92
N ASP A 415 -37.31 -30.45 -22.71
CA ASP A 415 -38.31 -29.80 -21.83
C ASP A 415 -37.75 -28.59 -21.05
N GLY A 416 -36.53 -28.14 -21.36
CA GLY A 416 -35.91 -26.96 -20.75
C GLY A 416 -35.54 -27.17 -19.28
N ARG A 417 -35.30 -28.41 -18.85
CA ARG A 417 -34.81 -28.75 -17.50
C ARG A 417 -33.29 -28.76 -17.49
N PHE A 418 -32.69 -28.34 -16.38
CA PHE A 418 -31.25 -28.42 -16.16
C PHE A 418 -30.83 -29.89 -15.94
N ASP A 419 -30.27 -30.51 -16.98
CA ASP A 419 -30.16 -31.97 -17.06
C ASP A 419 -28.72 -32.47 -16.92
N ALA A 420 -27.75 -31.73 -17.45
CA ALA A 420 -26.34 -32.10 -17.46
C ALA A 420 -25.45 -30.99 -16.91
N TYR A 421 -24.51 -31.36 -16.04
CA TYR A 421 -23.51 -30.45 -15.47
C TYR A 421 -22.19 -31.17 -15.19
N ASP A 422 -21.12 -30.66 -15.80
CA ASP A 422 -19.75 -31.13 -15.65
C ASP A 422 -18.89 -29.94 -15.24
N PHE A 423 -18.44 -29.94 -14.00
CA PHE A 423 -17.69 -28.85 -13.38
C PHE A 423 -16.28 -29.30 -13.04
N GLU A 424 -15.29 -28.54 -13.49
CA GLU A 424 -13.91 -28.71 -13.10
C GLU A 424 -13.36 -27.40 -12.54
N THR A 425 -12.64 -27.47 -11.42
CA THR A 425 -11.98 -26.30 -10.82
C THR A 425 -10.50 -26.57 -10.60
N ARG A 426 -9.64 -25.58 -10.88
CA ARG A 426 -8.19 -25.63 -10.65
C ARG A 426 -7.80 -24.61 -9.59
N TYR A 427 -7.23 -25.08 -8.49
CA TYR A 427 -6.97 -24.26 -7.30
C TYR A 427 -5.54 -24.49 -6.78
N PRO A 428 -4.64 -23.48 -6.92
CA PRO A 428 -3.36 -23.46 -6.22
C PRO A 428 -3.53 -23.52 -4.71
N SER A 429 -2.67 -24.30 -4.07
CA SER A 429 -2.72 -24.49 -2.62
C SER A 429 -2.54 -23.20 -1.83
N ASN A 430 -3.28 -23.11 -0.73
CA ASN A 430 -3.38 -21.92 0.12
C ASN A 430 -3.04 -22.24 1.58
N ARG A 431 -2.00 -23.07 1.80
CA ARG A 431 -1.48 -23.42 3.11
C ARG A 431 -0.05 -22.89 3.29
N GLY A 432 0.16 -21.64 2.90
CA GLY A 432 1.44 -20.97 3.12
C GLY A 432 1.81 -21.09 4.60
N PRO A 433 3.02 -21.56 4.95
CA PRO A 433 3.43 -21.73 6.35
C PRO A 433 3.84 -20.39 6.99
N ASN A 434 4.17 -20.42 8.28
CA ASN A 434 4.83 -19.29 8.93
C ASN A 434 6.13 -18.94 8.21
N LEU A 435 6.28 -17.68 7.80
CA LEU A 435 7.42 -17.25 6.98
C LEU A 435 8.76 -17.48 7.69
N ALA A 436 8.84 -17.28 9.00
CA ALA A 436 10.09 -17.48 9.75
C ALA A 436 10.57 -18.94 9.71
N LEU A 437 9.65 -19.92 9.65
CA LEU A 437 10.01 -21.34 9.50
C LEU A 437 10.72 -21.61 8.17
N LEU A 438 10.27 -20.96 7.10
CA LEU A 438 10.88 -21.08 5.77
C LEU A 438 12.23 -20.34 5.70
N LEU A 439 12.28 -19.09 6.16
CA LEU A 439 13.47 -18.25 6.05
C LEU A 439 14.66 -18.79 6.86
N THR A 440 14.38 -19.40 8.01
CA THR A 440 15.38 -20.12 8.83
C THR A 440 15.63 -21.55 8.34
N GLY A 441 14.75 -22.05 7.47
CA GLY A 441 14.64 -23.42 6.99
C GLY A 441 14.55 -24.47 8.10
N ALA A 442 13.77 -24.14 9.14
CA ALA A 442 13.23 -25.08 10.12
C ALA A 442 12.19 -26.03 9.50
N ILE A 443 11.66 -25.68 8.33
CA ILE A 443 10.89 -26.56 7.45
C ILE A 443 11.46 -26.54 6.04
N ASP A 444 11.20 -27.61 5.30
CA ASP A 444 11.52 -27.72 3.88
C ASP A 444 10.53 -26.91 3.03
N PRO A 445 10.99 -26.07 2.07
CA PRO A 445 10.13 -25.27 1.20
C PRO A 445 9.56 -26.08 0.02
N SER A 446 9.03 -27.28 0.27
CA SER A 446 8.46 -28.14 -0.77
C SER A 446 7.08 -27.65 -1.23
N PRO A 447 6.83 -27.64 -2.55
CA PRO A 447 5.54 -27.20 -3.13
C PRO A 447 4.49 -28.31 -2.99
N GLN A 448 3.90 -28.47 -1.79
CA GLN A 448 2.91 -29.50 -1.51
C GLN A 448 1.48 -29.06 -1.90
N PRO A 449 0.77 -29.85 -2.73
CA PRO A 449 -0.66 -29.64 -2.96
C PRO A 449 -1.51 -29.88 -1.70
N SER A 450 -2.68 -29.25 -1.64
CA SER A 450 -3.65 -29.39 -0.56
C SER A 450 -5.10 -29.36 -1.07
N ASP A 451 -5.94 -30.21 -0.50
CA ASP A 451 -7.35 -30.37 -0.83
C ASP A 451 -8.18 -29.19 -0.31
N MET A 452 -8.16 -28.07 -1.04
CA MET A 452 -8.81 -26.82 -0.60
C MET A 452 -9.68 -26.16 -1.68
N GLY A 453 -9.66 -26.65 -2.91
CA GLY A 453 -10.47 -26.12 -4.02
C GLY A 453 -11.93 -26.57 -4.03
N ASP A 454 -12.33 -27.43 -3.09
CA ASP A 454 -13.63 -28.13 -3.07
C ASP A 454 -14.74 -27.42 -2.28
N ARG A 455 -14.46 -26.30 -1.59
CA ARG A 455 -15.52 -25.59 -0.85
C ARG A 455 -16.62 -25.10 -1.79
N THR A 456 -17.86 -25.47 -1.49
CA THR A 456 -19.04 -25.13 -2.31
C THR A 456 -18.86 -25.53 -3.79
N ALA A 457 -18.07 -26.57 -4.09
CA ALA A 457 -17.88 -27.05 -5.47
C ALA A 457 -19.05 -27.91 -6.00
N ILE A 458 -19.89 -28.43 -5.10
CA ILE A 458 -21.13 -29.12 -5.47
C ILE A 458 -22.23 -28.05 -5.64
N PRO A 459 -22.85 -27.93 -6.82
CA PRO A 459 -23.91 -26.95 -7.04
C PRO A 459 -25.14 -27.29 -6.18
N PRO A 460 -25.88 -26.29 -5.66
CA PRO A 460 -27.03 -26.49 -4.77
C PRO A 460 -28.32 -26.90 -5.50
N TYR A 461 -28.23 -27.36 -6.75
CA TYR A 461 -29.36 -27.59 -7.64
C TYR A 461 -29.60 -29.08 -7.90
N ARG A 462 -30.87 -29.44 -8.13
CA ARG A 462 -31.26 -30.77 -8.60
C ARG A 462 -30.83 -30.95 -10.05
N ILE A 463 -29.81 -31.78 -10.25
CA ILE A 463 -29.22 -32.13 -11.54
C ILE A 463 -29.06 -33.66 -11.60
N GLU A 464 -29.65 -34.30 -12.60
CA GLU A 464 -29.61 -35.76 -12.74
C GLU A 464 -28.24 -36.27 -13.18
N ASN A 465 -27.61 -35.60 -14.15
CA ASN A 465 -26.32 -35.98 -14.70
C ASN A 465 -25.27 -34.96 -14.25
N LEU A 466 -24.55 -35.29 -13.18
CA LEU A 466 -23.63 -34.38 -12.49
C LEU A 466 -22.24 -35.01 -12.32
N ARG A 467 -21.22 -34.34 -12.84
CA ARG A 467 -19.81 -34.62 -12.53
C ARG A 467 -19.14 -33.36 -11.99
N VAL A 468 -18.38 -33.52 -10.91
CA VAL A 468 -17.60 -32.43 -10.29
C VAL A 468 -16.20 -32.95 -9.97
N ALA A 469 -15.17 -32.25 -10.44
CA ALA A 469 -13.78 -32.55 -10.13
C ALA A 469 -13.00 -31.29 -9.73
N VAL A 470 -12.01 -31.50 -8.87
CA VAL A 470 -11.02 -30.50 -8.48
C VAL A 470 -9.66 -30.93 -9.01
N HIS A 471 -8.88 -29.99 -9.49
CA HIS A 471 -7.48 -30.18 -9.83
C HIS A 471 -6.65 -29.53 -8.73
N ASP A 472 -6.15 -30.35 -7.80
CA ASP A 472 -5.33 -29.90 -6.68
C ASP A 472 -3.91 -29.58 -7.17
N MET A 473 -3.44 -28.36 -6.89
CA MET A 473 -2.20 -27.81 -7.43
C MET A 473 -1.24 -27.36 -6.33
N ALA A 474 0.06 -27.46 -6.60
CA ALA A 474 1.10 -26.84 -5.78
C ALA A 474 0.91 -25.31 -5.68
N PRO A 475 1.44 -24.67 -4.62
CA PRO A 475 1.44 -23.20 -4.54
C PRO A 475 2.30 -22.59 -5.66
N ILE A 476 1.78 -21.53 -6.29
CA ILE A 476 2.51 -20.73 -7.29
C ILE A 476 2.94 -19.41 -6.65
N VAL A 477 1.98 -18.78 -5.99
CA VAL A 477 2.12 -17.59 -5.15
C VAL A 477 1.76 -18.03 -3.74
N ARG A 478 2.53 -17.56 -2.75
CA ARG A 478 2.26 -17.79 -1.33
C ARG A 478 0.82 -17.36 -1.03
N ALA A 479 -0.01 -18.31 -0.61
CA ALA A 479 -1.43 -18.10 -0.40
C ALA A 479 -1.92 -18.69 0.93
N SER A 480 -2.98 -18.11 1.49
CA SER A 480 -3.63 -18.57 2.72
C SER A 480 -5.15 -18.45 2.64
N TRP A 481 -5.85 -18.83 3.71
CA TRP A 481 -7.28 -18.56 3.82
C TRP A 481 -7.52 -17.05 3.80
N PHE A 482 -8.20 -16.59 2.76
CA PHE A 482 -8.79 -15.26 2.63
C PHE A 482 -10.30 -15.42 2.55
N ARG A 483 -11.07 -14.53 3.20
CA ARG A 483 -12.51 -14.66 3.43
C ARG A 483 -13.27 -15.26 2.23
N GLY A 484 -13.92 -16.40 2.46
CA GLY A 484 -14.68 -17.19 1.50
C GLY A 484 -13.88 -18.23 0.70
N VAL A 485 -12.55 -18.13 0.65
CA VAL A 485 -11.63 -19.14 0.09
C VAL A 485 -12.08 -19.55 -1.33
N SER A 486 -12.19 -20.85 -1.66
CA SER A 486 -12.65 -21.34 -2.96
C SER A 486 -14.17 -21.31 -3.12
N ALA A 487 -14.94 -20.99 -2.07
CA ALA A 487 -16.40 -20.94 -2.15
C ALA A 487 -16.87 -19.75 -3.01
N LEU A 488 -16.27 -18.56 -2.87
CA LEU A 488 -16.62 -17.41 -3.73
C LEU A 488 -16.41 -17.72 -5.22
N PRO A 489 -15.22 -18.18 -5.66
CA PRO A 489 -15.00 -18.53 -7.06
C PRO A 489 -15.91 -19.65 -7.57
N ASN A 490 -16.10 -20.73 -6.80
CA ASN A 490 -16.99 -21.83 -7.22
C ASN A 490 -18.44 -21.34 -7.37
N THR A 491 -18.95 -20.58 -6.40
CA THR A 491 -20.29 -19.98 -6.49
C THR A 491 -20.39 -18.98 -7.64
N PHE A 492 -19.36 -18.18 -7.91
CA PHE A 492 -19.34 -17.28 -9.06
C PHE A 492 -19.62 -18.03 -10.37
N ALA A 493 -18.92 -19.16 -10.58
CA ALA A 493 -19.16 -20.00 -11.75
C ALA A 493 -20.56 -20.63 -11.76
N HIS A 494 -21.00 -21.23 -10.64
CA HIS A 494 -22.32 -21.88 -10.55
C HIS A 494 -23.47 -20.89 -10.81
N GLU A 495 -23.45 -19.74 -10.14
CA GLU A 495 -24.55 -18.77 -10.15
C GLU A 495 -24.58 -17.92 -11.43
N CYS A 496 -23.44 -17.69 -12.09
CA CYS A 496 -23.45 -17.12 -13.44
C CYS A 496 -23.93 -18.15 -14.46
N PHE A 497 -23.48 -19.40 -14.37
CA PHE A 497 -23.86 -20.43 -15.33
C PHE A 497 -25.36 -20.74 -15.28
N ILE A 498 -25.95 -20.83 -14.09
CA ILE A 498 -27.39 -21.06 -13.98
C ILE A 498 -28.22 -19.88 -14.51
N ASP A 499 -27.73 -18.65 -14.35
CA ASP A 499 -28.37 -17.47 -14.92
C ASP A 499 -28.29 -17.45 -16.45
N GLU A 500 -27.18 -17.94 -17.02
CA GLU A 500 -27.05 -18.19 -18.46
C GLU A 500 -28.03 -19.25 -18.94
N LEU A 501 -28.17 -20.38 -18.22
CA LEU A 501 -29.15 -21.41 -18.54
C LEU A 501 -30.59 -20.89 -18.47
N ALA A 502 -30.93 -20.07 -17.47
CA ALA A 502 -32.26 -19.48 -17.36
C ALA A 502 -32.60 -18.60 -18.57
N ALA A 503 -31.64 -17.79 -19.03
CA ALA A 503 -31.80 -16.98 -20.23
C ALA A 503 -32.01 -17.84 -21.50
N GLU A 504 -31.24 -18.93 -21.67
CA GLU A 504 -31.42 -19.87 -22.79
C GLU A 504 -32.73 -20.65 -22.72
N ALA A 505 -33.22 -20.93 -21.51
CA ALA A 505 -34.53 -21.52 -21.28
C ALA A 505 -35.68 -20.54 -21.55
N GLY A 506 -35.41 -19.24 -21.65
CA GLY A 506 -36.42 -18.20 -21.70
C GLY A 506 -37.26 -18.14 -20.41
N GLU A 507 -36.64 -18.43 -19.26
CA GLU A 507 -37.29 -18.44 -17.94
C GLU A 507 -36.71 -17.33 -17.05
N ASP A 508 -37.50 -16.85 -16.09
CA ASP A 508 -36.98 -15.92 -15.08
C ASP A 508 -35.89 -16.56 -14.23
N PRO A 509 -34.73 -15.91 -14.00
CA PRO A 509 -33.62 -16.56 -13.33
C PRO A 509 -33.86 -16.84 -11.84
N VAL A 510 -34.81 -16.18 -11.17
CA VAL A 510 -35.25 -16.55 -9.81
C VAL A 510 -36.20 -17.75 -9.89
N ALA A 511 -37.17 -17.74 -10.80
CA ALA A 511 -38.08 -18.86 -11.02
C ALA A 511 -37.34 -20.14 -11.42
N PHE A 512 -36.36 -20.03 -12.32
CA PHE A 512 -35.53 -21.13 -12.79
C PHE A 512 -34.74 -21.76 -11.64
N ARG A 513 -34.17 -20.95 -10.74
CA ARG A 513 -33.51 -21.44 -9.52
C ARG A 513 -34.48 -22.20 -8.62
N LEU A 514 -35.64 -21.61 -8.33
CA LEU A 514 -36.67 -22.21 -7.47
C LEU A 514 -37.19 -23.54 -8.03
N ARG A 515 -37.32 -23.66 -9.35
CA ARG A 515 -37.72 -24.90 -10.03
C ARG A 515 -36.72 -26.05 -9.82
N HIS A 516 -35.45 -25.73 -9.59
CA HIS A 516 -34.35 -26.69 -9.46
C HIS A 516 -33.80 -26.81 -8.02
N ILE A 517 -34.49 -26.28 -7.01
CA ILE A 517 -34.11 -26.40 -5.59
C ILE A 517 -35.13 -27.26 -4.85
N ASP A 518 -34.65 -28.30 -4.18
CA ASP A 518 -35.50 -29.17 -3.34
C ASP A 518 -35.61 -28.67 -1.89
N ASP A 519 -34.61 -27.95 -1.40
CA ASP A 519 -34.56 -27.50 -0.02
C ASP A 519 -35.51 -26.31 0.23
N ALA A 520 -36.55 -26.56 1.04
CA ALA A 520 -37.61 -25.58 1.31
C ALA A 520 -37.09 -24.30 1.99
N ARG A 521 -36.07 -24.44 2.84
CA ARG A 521 -35.42 -23.33 3.55
C ARG A 521 -34.68 -22.40 2.58
N THR A 522 -33.91 -22.99 1.66
CA THR A 522 -33.23 -22.27 0.57
C THR A 522 -34.25 -21.60 -0.35
N ALA A 523 -35.32 -22.31 -0.72
CA ALA A 523 -36.38 -21.75 -1.58
C ALA A 523 -37.10 -20.56 -0.92
N GLU A 524 -37.31 -20.60 0.40
CA GLU A 524 -37.86 -19.48 1.16
C GLU A 524 -36.91 -18.28 1.17
N LEU A 525 -35.63 -18.50 1.45
CA LEU A 525 -34.60 -17.45 1.41
C LEU A 525 -34.60 -16.75 0.04
N ILE A 526 -34.61 -17.51 -1.06
CA ILE A 526 -34.61 -16.97 -2.41
C ILE A 526 -35.86 -16.13 -2.68
N ARG A 527 -37.05 -16.67 -2.38
CA ARG A 527 -38.33 -15.96 -2.57
C ARG A 527 -38.38 -14.65 -1.79
N ARG A 528 -38.08 -14.71 -0.49
CA ARG A 528 -38.10 -13.53 0.40
C ARG A 528 -37.12 -12.46 -0.04
N THR A 529 -35.91 -12.86 -0.44
CA THR A 529 -34.89 -11.93 -0.95
C THR A 529 -35.34 -11.26 -2.25
N ALA A 530 -35.92 -12.01 -3.18
CA ALA A 530 -36.42 -11.46 -4.43
C ALA A 530 -37.61 -10.51 -4.21
N GLU A 531 -38.59 -10.92 -3.40
CA GLU A 531 -39.79 -10.12 -3.09
C GLU A 531 -39.43 -8.80 -2.38
N GLU A 532 -38.66 -8.86 -1.30
CA GLU A 532 -38.27 -7.67 -0.53
C GLU A 532 -37.23 -6.80 -1.26
N GLY A 533 -36.46 -7.42 -2.16
CA GLY A 533 -35.54 -6.75 -3.08
C GLY A 533 -36.24 -5.93 -4.17
N GLY A 534 -37.53 -6.18 -4.42
CA GLY A 534 -38.23 -5.60 -5.56
C GLY A 534 -37.76 -6.19 -6.88
N TRP A 535 -37.49 -7.50 -6.91
CA TRP A 535 -37.12 -8.23 -8.11
C TRP A 535 -38.20 -8.09 -9.18
N GLN A 536 -37.78 -7.80 -10.41
CA GLN A 536 -38.69 -7.67 -11.53
C GLN A 536 -38.50 -8.85 -12.50
N PRO A 537 -39.48 -9.77 -12.57
CA PRO A 537 -39.36 -10.98 -13.36
C PRO A 537 -39.14 -10.71 -14.85
N ARG A 538 -38.33 -11.55 -15.50
CA ARG A 538 -37.98 -11.40 -16.92
C ARG A 538 -37.30 -12.63 -17.49
N THR A 539 -37.41 -12.86 -18.78
CA THR A 539 -36.87 -14.05 -19.46
C THR A 539 -35.55 -13.79 -20.21
N GLY A 540 -35.02 -12.57 -20.14
CA GLY A 540 -33.80 -12.13 -20.80
C GLY A 540 -33.31 -10.79 -20.25
N PRO A 541 -32.17 -10.26 -20.74
CA PRO A 541 -31.65 -8.99 -20.27
C PRO A 541 -32.61 -7.85 -20.63
N ARG A 542 -32.82 -6.93 -19.68
CA ARG A 542 -33.71 -5.77 -19.87
C ARG A 542 -33.19 -4.78 -20.88
N LEU A 543 -31.87 -4.63 -20.95
CA LEU A 543 -31.19 -3.65 -21.80
C LEU A 543 -31.68 -2.20 -21.56
N SER A 544 -32.27 -1.94 -20.39
CA SER A 544 -32.79 -0.64 -19.99
C SER A 544 -31.64 0.35 -19.76
N GLY A 545 -31.81 1.58 -20.22
CA GLY A 545 -30.82 2.64 -20.04
C GLY A 545 -31.36 4.03 -20.34
N GLU A 546 -30.70 5.03 -19.80
CA GLU A 546 -30.97 6.45 -20.01
C GLU A 546 -29.65 7.17 -20.34
N GLY A 547 -29.59 7.82 -21.50
CA GLY A 547 -28.35 8.46 -21.97
C GLY A 547 -27.20 7.45 -22.08
N GLU A 548 -26.10 7.73 -21.38
CA GLU A 548 -24.90 6.88 -21.37
C GLU A 548 -25.00 5.69 -20.40
N PHE A 549 -26.02 5.65 -19.53
CA PHE A 549 -26.12 4.67 -18.45
C PHE A 549 -27.10 3.54 -18.79
N ALA A 550 -26.72 2.33 -18.42
CA ALA A 550 -27.55 1.14 -18.46
C ALA A 550 -27.84 0.65 -17.04
N PHE A 551 -29.05 0.18 -16.78
CA PHE A 551 -29.48 -0.26 -15.46
C PHE A 551 -29.93 -1.71 -15.49
N GLY A 552 -29.53 -2.48 -14.47
CA GLY A 552 -29.86 -3.90 -14.40
C GLY A 552 -29.95 -4.42 -12.98
N GLN A 553 -30.73 -5.48 -12.81
CA GLN A 553 -30.88 -6.23 -11.57
C GLN A 553 -30.20 -7.59 -11.71
N GLY A 554 -29.52 -8.08 -10.68
CA GLY A 554 -28.90 -9.42 -10.70
C GLY A 554 -29.23 -10.18 -9.44
N PHE A 555 -29.36 -11.50 -9.57
CA PHE A 555 -29.65 -12.39 -8.45
C PHE A 555 -28.64 -13.51 -8.37
N ALA A 556 -28.27 -13.89 -7.15
CA ALA A 556 -27.48 -15.09 -6.88
C ALA A 556 -27.72 -15.57 -5.45
N HIS A 557 -27.56 -16.88 -5.21
CA HIS A 557 -27.61 -17.43 -3.86
C HIS A 557 -26.48 -18.44 -3.61
N ALA A 558 -26.18 -18.68 -2.32
CA ALA A 558 -25.20 -19.67 -1.93
C ALA A 558 -25.45 -20.24 -0.54
N THR A 559 -25.07 -21.50 -0.36
CA THR A 559 -24.81 -22.10 0.95
C THR A 559 -23.31 -22.13 1.17
N TYR A 560 -22.84 -21.55 2.26
CA TYR A 560 -21.43 -21.68 2.61
C TYR A 560 -21.16 -23.07 3.19
N VAL A 561 -20.22 -23.81 2.59
CA VAL A 561 -19.79 -25.14 3.04
C VAL A 561 -18.33 -25.09 3.43
N HIS A 562 -17.99 -25.59 4.61
CA HIS A 562 -16.63 -25.58 5.16
C HIS A 562 -16.19 -26.95 5.68
N GLY A 563 -14.96 -27.05 6.18
CA GLY A 563 -14.37 -28.31 6.64
C GLY A 563 -13.84 -29.17 5.49
N THR A 564 -13.41 -30.39 5.81
CA THR A 564 -12.96 -31.40 4.83
C THR A 564 -14.14 -31.93 4.03
N PHE A 565 -13.99 -32.08 2.71
CA PHE A 565 -15.03 -32.63 1.83
C PHE A 565 -15.62 -33.96 2.38
N PRO A 566 -16.96 -34.16 2.37
CA PRO A 566 -18.00 -33.34 1.72
C PRO A 566 -18.35 -32.03 2.44
N GLY A 567 -17.72 -31.76 3.58
CA GLY A 567 -17.87 -30.52 4.33
C GLY A 567 -19.14 -30.46 5.18
N VAL A 568 -19.31 -29.34 5.88
CA VAL A 568 -20.47 -29.01 6.71
C VAL A 568 -21.08 -27.70 6.23
N ALA A 569 -22.40 -27.68 6.07
CA ALA A 569 -23.12 -26.46 5.76
C ALA A 569 -23.14 -25.50 6.96
N ALA A 570 -22.80 -24.25 6.69
CA ALA A 570 -22.99 -23.12 7.60
C ALA A 570 -24.21 -22.30 7.12
N ALA A 571 -24.19 -20.99 7.28
CA ALA A 571 -25.28 -20.11 6.92
C ALA A 571 -25.43 -19.91 5.40
N GLN A 572 -26.63 -19.56 4.96
CA GLN A 572 -26.98 -19.33 3.55
C GLN A 572 -27.27 -17.85 3.31
N ALA A 573 -26.91 -17.35 2.13
CA ALA A 573 -27.22 -15.98 1.74
C ALA A 573 -27.70 -15.90 0.29
N ALA A 574 -28.55 -14.93 0.01
CA ALA A 574 -28.98 -14.57 -1.33
C ALA A 574 -28.81 -13.07 -1.54
N TRP A 575 -28.39 -12.68 -2.74
CA TRP A 575 -28.20 -11.30 -3.13
C TRP A 575 -29.16 -10.95 -4.25
N MET A 576 -29.74 -9.76 -4.11
CA MET A 576 -30.30 -9.00 -5.21
C MET A 576 -29.49 -7.70 -5.34
N ALA A 577 -28.86 -7.50 -6.50
CA ALA A 577 -27.97 -6.38 -6.79
C ALA A 577 -28.58 -5.48 -7.87
N GLU A 578 -28.44 -4.17 -7.74
CA GLU A 578 -28.78 -3.18 -8.77
C GLU A 578 -27.53 -2.44 -9.22
N VAL A 579 -27.27 -2.43 -10.52
CA VAL A 579 -26.10 -1.75 -11.08
C VAL A 579 -26.51 -0.66 -12.06
N ALA A 580 -25.69 0.39 -12.11
CA ALA A 580 -25.61 1.34 -13.20
C ALA A 580 -24.29 1.12 -13.94
N VAL A 581 -24.35 0.88 -15.25
CA VAL A 581 -23.19 0.69 -16.12
C VAL A 581 -23.09 1.86 -17.08
N ASN A 582 -22.00 2.61 -17.02
CA ASN A 582 -21.72 3.62 -18.04
C ASN A 582 -21.22 2.93 -19.31
N ARG A 583 -22.02 2.95 -20.38
CA ARG A 583 -21.71 2.24 -21.63
C ARG A 583 -20.51 2.83 -22.38
N ARG A 584 -20.16 4.09 -22.12
CA ARG A 584 -19.00 4.76 -22.75
C ARG A 584 -17.70 4.42 -22.04
N THR A 585 -17.69 4.52 -20.71
CA THR A 585 -16.47 4.31 -19.92
C THR A 585 -16.25 2.84 -19.55
N GLY A 586 -17.33 2.07 -19.43
CA GLY A 586 -17.36 0.72 -18.88
C GLY A 586 -17.48 0.68 -17.35
N GLU A 587 -17.55 1.82 -16.69
CA GLU A 587 -17.67 1.91 -15.24
C GLU A 587 -18.97 1.25 -14.74
N VAL A 588 -18.86 0.50 -13.64
CA VAL A 588 -19.97 -0.19 -12.99
C VAL A 588 -20.11 0.35 -11.59
N SER A 589 -21.24 0.99 -11.29
CA SER A 589 -21.61 1.42 -9.95
C SER A 589 -22.68 0.48 -9.41
N LEU A 590 -22.42 -0.14 -8.26
CA LEU A 590 -23.44 -0.87 -7.52
C LEU A 590 -24.27 0.16 -6.74
N THR A 591 -25.52 0.37 -7.13
CA THR A 591 -26.36 1.42 -6.53
C THR A 591 -27.07 0.92 -5.27
N LYS A 592 -27.49 -0.36 -5.29
CA LYS A 592 -28.21 -0.98 -4.18
C LYS A 592 -27.92 -2.48 -4.10
N VAL A 593 -27.84 -2.98 -2.88
CA VAL A 593 -27.80 -4.42 -2.59
C VAL A 593 -28.81 -4.74 -1.51
N LEU A 594 -29.62 -5.76 -1.75
CA LEU A 594 -30.40 -6.42 -0.71
C LEU A 594 -29.83 -7.83 -0.48
N VAL A 595 -29.45 -8.11 0.77
CA VAL A 595 -28.91 -9.41 1.19
C VAL A 595 -29.93 -10.11 2.07
N GLY A 596 -30.47 -11.23 1.59
CA GLY A 596 -31.14 -12.20 2.45
C GLY A 596 -30.12 -13.06 3.17
N GLN A 597 -30.29 -13.24 4.48
CA GLN A 597 -29.45 -14.10 5.29
C GLN A 597 -30.31 -15.04 6.12
N ASP A 598 -29.99 -16.33 5.99
CA ASP A 598 -30.52 -17.37 6.84
C ASP A 598 -29.37 -17.97 7.67
N SER A 599 -29.51 -17.94 8.99
CA SER A 599 -28.47 -18.38 9.93
C SER A 599 -28.98 -19.26 11.07
N GLY A 600 -30.20 -19.81 10.93
CA GLY A 600 -30.86 -20.50 12.05
C GLY A 600 -31.13 -19.52 13.19
N LEU A 601 -30.95 -19.97 14.44
CA LEU A 601 -31.03 -19.09 15.61
C LEU A 601 -29.96 -17.99 15.54
N MET A 602 -30.41 -16.74 15.48
CA MET A 602 -29.53 -15.58 15.58
C MET A 602 -29.24 -15.27 17.05
N ILE A 603 -27.96 -15.28 17.44
CA ILE A 603 -27.58 -14.88 18.80
C ILE A 603 -27.79 -13.37 19.00
N ASN A 604 -27.30 -12.56 18.05
CA ASN A 604 -27.43 -11.11 18.03
C ASN A 604 -27.77 -10.65 16.60
N PRO A 605 -29.02 -10.26 16.31
CA PRO A 605 -29.43 -9.80 14.99
C PRO A 605 -28.60 -8.61 14.45
N ASP A 606 -28.19 -7.67 15.31
CA ASP A 606 -27.34 -6.55 14.88
C ASP A 606 -25.92 -7.01 14.56
N GLY A 607 -25.40 -7.98 15.31
CA GLY A 607 -24.13 -8.64 14.98
C GLY A 607 -24.16 -9.28 13.59
N VAL A 608 -25.27 -9.94 13.25
CA VAL A 608 -25.50 -10.50 11.91
C VAL A 608 -25.53 -9.37 10.86
N ARG A 609 -26.30 -8.29 11.05
CA ARG A 609 -26.32 -7.14 10.12
C ARG A 609 -24.95 -6.52 9.90
N HIS A 610 -24.18 -6.27 10.96
CA HIS A 610 -22.82 -5.74 10.85
C HIS A 610 -21.92 -6.66 10.00
N GLN A 611 -22.05 -7.98 10.21
CA GLN A 611 -21.35 -8.98 9.40
C GLN A 611 -21.76 -8.93 7.94
N LEU A 612 -23.05 -8.80 7.62
CA LEU A 612 -23.55 -8.66 6.25
C LEU A 612 -22.93 -7.43 5.58
N HIS A 613 -22.95 -6.27 6.25
CA HIS A 613 -22.38 -5.03 5.71
C HIS A 613 -20.89 -5.20 5.42
N GLY A 614 -20.12 -5.78 6.34
CA GLY A 614 -18.70 -6.07 6.13
C GLY A 614 -18.44 -7.02 4.95
N ASN A 615 -19.27 -8.05 4.77
CA ASN A 615 -19.19 -8.95 3.63
C ASN A 615 -19.51 -8.23 2.31
N VAL A 616 -20.52 -7.36 2.28
CA VAL A 616 -20.89 -6.58 1.09
C VAL A 616 -19.74 -5.66 0.67
N VAL A 617 -19.21 -4.85 1.59
CA VAL A 617 -18.13 -3.90 1.30
C VAL A 617 -16.90 -4.61 0.73
N GLN A 618 -16.47 -5.71 1.35
CA GLN A 618 -15.29 -6.45 0.89
C GLN A 618 -15.51 -7.13 -0.45
N SER A 619 -16.64 -7.81 -0.61
CA SER A 619 -16.90 -8.58 -1.83
C SER A 619 -17.19 -7.69 -3.04
N LEU A 620 -17.80 -6.52 -2.83
CA LEU A 620 -17.94 -5.46 -3.83
C LEU A 620 -16.58 -5.01 -4.36
N SER A 621 -15.69 -4.60 -3.45
CA SER A 621 -14.35 -4.14 -3.81
C SER A 621 -13.59 -5.22 -4.58
N ARG A 622 -13.70 -6.47 -4.13
CA ARG A 622 -13.11 -7.65 -4.79
C ARG A 622 -13.67 -7.91 -6.18
N ALA A 623 -14.96 -7.72 -6.38
CA ALA A 623 -15.61 -7.95 -7.66
C ALA A 623 -15.28 -6.86 -8.68
N LEU A 624 -15.15 -5.58 -8.26
CA LEU A 624 -15.03 -4.45 -9.16
C LEU A 624 -13.58 -3.97 -9.38
N ASN A 625 -12.72 -4.08 -8.38
CA ASN A 625 -11.43 -3.36 -8.36
C ASN A 625 -10.21 -4.26 -8.17
N GLU A 626 -10.30 -5.27 -7.32
CA GLU A 626 -9.11 -5.87 -6.72
C GLU A 626 -8.50 -7.03 -7.52
N ALA A 627 -7.21 -6.89 -7.84
CA ALA A 627 -6.35 -7.98 -8.31
C ALA A 627 -4.88 -7.67 -7.97
N VAL A 628 -4.14 -8.66 -7.49
CA VAL A 628 -2.70 -8.56 -7.24
C VAL A 628 -1.96 -8.64 -8.57
N THR A 629 -0.96 -7.77 -8.73
CA THR A 629 -0.10 -7.72 -9.90
C THR A 629 1.31 -8.23 -9.58
N PHE A 630 1.97 -8.75 -10.61
CA PHE A 630 3.26 -9.44 -10.49
C PHE A 630 4.26 -8.85 -11.48
N ASP A 631 5.51 -8.79 -11.07
CA ASP A 631 6.64 -8.59 -11.98
C ASP A 631 7.27 -9.95 -12.35
N ALA A 632 8.44 -9.94 -12.98
CA ALA A 632 9.09 -11.17 -13.44
C ALA A 632 9.43 -12.14 -12.30
N ILE A 633 9.58 -11.69 -11.05
CA ILE A 633 10.10 -12.50 -9.95
C ILE A 633 9.27 -12.48 -8.66
N SER A 634 8.36 -11.51 -8.50
CA SER A 634 7.67 -11.24 -7.24
C SER A 634 6.34 -10.48 -7.39
N VAL A 635 5.63 -10.32 -6.29
CA VAL A 635 4.47 -9.40 -6.19
C VAL A 635 4.92 -7.96 -6.42
N ALA A 636 4.19 -7.21 -7.25
CA ALA A 636 4.53 -5.84 -7.62
C ALA A 636 3.84 -4.77 -6.76
N ASP A 637 2.68 -5.08 -6.15
CA ASP A 637 1.91 -4.12 -5.38
C ASP A 637 2.46 -3.95 -3.96
N ARG A 638 2.85 -2.72 -3.60
CA ARG A 638 3.52 -2.43 -2.31
C ARG A 638 2.65 -1.62 -1.35
N ASP A 639 1.60 -0.99 -1.83
CA ASP A 639 0.70 -0.19 -1.01
C ASP A 639 -0.71 -0.11 -1.62
N TRP A 640 -1.55 0.74 -1.04
CA TRP A 640 -2.92 0.99 -1.50
C TRP A 640 -3.00 1.83 -2.78
N GLY A 641 -1.93 2.54 -3.14
CA GLY A 641 -1.83 3.23 -4.42
C GLY A 641 -1.66 2.25 -5.57
N ALA A 642 -0.89 1.18 -5.36
CA ALA A 642 -0.70 0.10 -6.33
C ALA A 642 -1.84 -0.93 -6.37
N TYR A 643 -2.50 -1.19 -5.24
CA TYR A 643 -3.65 -2.10 -5.13
C TYR A 643 -4.94 -1.33 -4.77
N PRO A 644 -5.74 -0.91 -5.76
CA PRO A 644 -6.91 -0.08 -5.52
C PRO A 644 -8.04 -0.86 -4.82
N LEU A 645 -8.66 -0.22 -3.83
CA LEU A 645 -9.87 -0.68 -3.13
C LEU A 645 -11.06 0.21 -3.46
N ALA A 646 -12.27 -0.30 -3.22
CA ALA A 646 -13.47 0.52 -3.16
C ALA A 646 -13.36 1.59 -2.05
N ARG A 647 -13.85 2.79 -2.34
CA ARG A 647 -13.90 3.95 -1.45
C ARG A 647 -15.30 4.11 -0.85
N PHE A 648 -15.45 5.07 0.06
CA PHE A 648 -16.75 5.32 0.70
C PHE A 648 -17.81 5.79 -0.29
N GLU A 649 -17.42 6.56 -1.31
CA GLU A 649 -18.30 7.01 -2.39
C GLU A 649 -18.77 5.86 -3.30
N ASP A 650 -18.06 4.73 -3.33
CA ASP A 650 -18.41 3.57 -4.14
C ASP A 650 -19.41 2.63 -3.44
N LEU A 651 -19.76 2.90 -2.17
CA LEU A 651 -20.59 2.01 -1.37
C LEU A 651 -22.08 2.12 -1.75
N PRO A 652 -22.75 1.00 -2.03
CA PRO A 652 -24.18 0.98 -2.33
C PRO A 652 -25.03 1.26 -1.09
N GLU A 653 -26.30 1.53 -1.31
CA GLU A 653 -27.31 1.31 -0.27
C GLU A 653 -27.38 -0.20 0.06
N VAL A 654 -27.07 -0.57 1.30
CA VAL A 654 -27.13 -1.98 1.76
C VAL A 654 -28.37 -2.20 2.61
N ARG A 655 -29.22 -3.15 2.21
CA ARG A 655 -30.38 -3.63 2.97
C ARG A 655 -30.22 -5.11 3.32
N SER A 656 -30.76 -5.50 4.47
CA SER A 656 -30.70 -6.89 4.95
C SER A 656 -32.09 -7.45 5.22
N VAL A 657 -32.34 -8.68 4.78
CA VAL A 657 -33.50 -9.49 5.14
C VAL A 657 -33.00 -10.65 6.01
N LEU A 658 -33.38 -10.68 7.27
CA LEU A 658 -32.98 -11.75 8.19
C LEU A 658 -34.12 -12.76 8.30
N ILE A 659 -33.86 -14.02 7.94
CA ILE A 659 -34.84 -15.11 8.07
C ILE A 659 -34.81 -15.60 9.52
N GLU A 660 -35.90 -15.37 10.26
CA GLU A 660 -36.00 -15.74 11.68
C GLU A 660 -36.26 -17.24 11.84
N ARG A 661 -35.36 -17.93 12.54
CA ARG A 661 -35.45 -19.37 12.82
C ARG A 661 -35.03 -19.68 14.26
N PRO A 662 -35.77 -19.19 15.27
CA PRO A 662 -35.37 -19.30 16.68
C PRO A 662 -35.24 -20.74 17.17
N ASP A 663 -35.96 -21.68 16.56
CA ASP A 663 -35.98 -23.10 16.93
C ASP A 663 -34.94 -23.96 16.20
N GLU A 664 -34.18 -23.37 15.26
CA GLU A 664 -33.12 -24.07 14.54
C GLU A 664 -31.73 -23.79 15.16
N PRO A 665 -30.75 -24.71 15.01
CA PRO A 665 -29.40 -24.48 15.51
C PRO A 665 -28.77 -23.19 14.96
N PRO A 666 -27.99 -22.44 15.77
CA PRO A 666 -27.33 -21.23 15.29
C PRO A 666 -26.18 -21.60 14.33
N LEU A 667 -26.15 -20.94 13.17
CA LEU A 667 -25.11 -21.13 12.14
C LEU A 667 -24.20 -19.91 12.06
N GLY A 668 -22.99 -20.12 11.54
CA GLY A 668 -22.02 -19.04 11.42
C GLY A 668 -22.22 -18.14 10.21
N VAL A 669 -22.20 -16.83 10.43
CA VAL A 669 -22.37 -15.77 9.39
C VAL A 669 -21.06 -15.04 9.05
N GLY A 670 -19.93 -15.69 9.32
CA GLY A 670 -18.61 -15.10 9.11
C GLY A 670 -18.37 -14.72 7.66
N GLU A 671 -18.80 -15.56 6.72
CA GLU A 671 -18.42 -15.48 5.31
C GLU A 671 -19.60 -15.63 4.34
N SER A 672 -20.73 -16.20 4.79
CA SER A 672 -21.88 -16.60 3.96
C SER A 672 -22.37 -15.50 3.01
N ALA A 673 -22.52 -14.27 3.51
CA ALA A 673 -23.02 -13.15 2.74
C ALA A 673 -22.06 -12.69 1.62
N SER A 674 -20.77 -13.02 1.66
CA SER A 674 -19.84 -12.67 0.59
C SER A 674 -19.89 -13.64 -0.60
N VAL A 675 -20.36 -14.87 -0.40
CA VAL A 675 -20.25 -15.97 -1.37
C VAL A 675 -20.99 -15.72 -2.70
N PRO A 676 -22.25 -15.24 -2.72
CA PRO A 676 -23.00 -15.03 -3.98
C PRO A 676 -22.74 -13.68 -4.68
N SER A 677 -21.97 -12.79 -4.05
CA SER A 677 -21.79 -11.38 -4.45
C SER A 677 -21.38 -11.18 -5.91
N ALA A 678 -20.27 -11.79 -6.33
CA ALA A 678 -19.68 -11.60 -7.66
C ALA A 678 -20.64 -12.03 -8.77
N ALA A 679 -21.38 -13.12 -8.56
CA ALA A 679 -22.37 -13.59 -9.53
C ALA A 679 -23.58 -12.66 -9.60
N ALA A 680 -24.10 -12.17 -8.46
CA ALA A 680 -25.19 -11.21 -8.46
C ALA A 680 -24.82 -9.94 -9.24
N ILE A 681 -23.60 -9.42 -9.06
CA ILE A 681 -23.10 -8.24 -9.79
C ILE A 681 -22.94 -8.56 -11.28
N ALA A 682 -22.33 -9.69 -11.65
CA ALA A 682 -22.17 -10.09 -13.05
C ALA A 682 -23.51 -10.28 -13.77
N ASN A 683 -24.49 -10.90 -13.10
CA ASN A 683 -25.84 -11.10 -13.62
C ASN A 683 -26.58 -9.74 -13.78
N ALA A 684 -26.33 -8.77 -12.89
CA ALA A 684 -26.86 -7.42 -13.01
C ALA A 684 -26.26 -6.65 -14.21
N ILE A 685 -24.95 -6.80 -14.45
CA ILE A 685 -24.28 -6.24 -15.64
C ILE A 685 -24.87 -6.84 -16.91
N PHE A 686 -25.07 -8.16 -16.94
CA PHE A 686 -25.73 -8.83 -18.06
C PHE A 686 -27.15 -8.30 -18.28
N ASP A 687 -27.93 -8.14 -17.22
CA ASP A 687 -29.28 -7.60 -17.33
C ASP A 687 -29.29 -6.19 -17.94
N ALA A 688 -28.35 -5.34 -17.52
CA ALA A 688 -28.21 -3.97 -17.99
C ALA A 688 -27.75 -3.88 -19.47
N THR A 689 -26.87 -4.79 -19.89
CA THR A 689 -26.06 -4.59 -21.11
C THR A 689 -26.11 -5.72 -22.12
N GLY A 690 -26.59 -6.90 -21.73
CA GLY A 690 -26.51 -8.14 -22.50
C GLY A 690 -25.13 -8.81 -22.48
N VAL A 691 -24.14 -8.22 -21.79
CA VAL A 691 -22.76 -8.74 -21.74
C VAL A 691 -22.57 -9.65 -20.53
N ARG A 692 -21.99 -10.84 -20.74
CA ARG A 692 -21.65 -11.80 -19.68
C ARG A 692 -20.21 -11.62 -19.22
N MET A 693 -20.02 -11.11 -18.01
CA MET A 693 -18.70 -11.02 -17.36
C MET A 693 -18.34 -12.37 -16.73
N ARG A 694 -17.18 -12.94 -17.09
CA ARG A 694 -16.70 -14.25 -16.59
C ARG A 694 -15.31 -14.20 -15.97
N GLU A 695 -14.70 -13.02 -15.92
CA GLU A 695 -13.37 -12.80 -15.37
C GLU A 695 -13.40 -11.59 -14.43
N LEU A 696 -12.90 -11.77 -13.21
CA LEU A 696 -12.78 -10.71 -12.21
C LEU A 696 -11.41 -10.02 -12.25
N PRO A 697 -11.30 -8.78 -11.75
CA PRO A 697 -12.40 -7.86 -11.43
C PRO A 697 -13.11 -7.28 -12.67
N PHE A 698 -14.35 -6.81 -12.51
CA PHE A 698 -15.19 -6.12 -13.50
C PHE A 698 -14.78 -4.66 -13.67
N THR A 699 -13.49 -4.45 -13.98
CA THR A 699 -12.93 -3.11 -14.20
C THR A 699 -13.54 -2.44 -15.43
N PRO A 700 -13.57 -1.09 -15.46
CA PRO A 700 -14.08 -0.34 -16.60
C PRO A 700 -13.54 -0.78 -17.96
N GLU A 701 -12.24 -1.10 -18.08
CA GLU A 701 -11.68 -1.55 -19.37
C GLU A 701 -12.19 -2.90 -19.80
N ARG A 702 -12.35 -3.83 -18.84
CA ARG A 702 -12.84 -5.17 -19.14
C ARG A 702 -14.30 -5.12 -19.57
N VAL A 703 -15.11 -4.33 -18.88
CA VAL A 703 -16.52 -4.12 -19.25
C VAL A 703 -16.62 -3.42 -20.60
N ARG A 704 -15.83 -2.37 -20.84
CA ARG A 704 -15.80 -1.66 -22.14
C ARG A 704 -15.33 -2.56 -23.29
N ALA A 705 -14.29 -3.36 -23.09
CA ALA A 705 -13.83 -4.33 -24.09
C ALA A 705 -14.92 -5.35 -24.42
N ALA A 706 -15.63 -5.84 -23.40
CA ALA A 706 -16.73 -6.78 -23.56
C ALA A 706 -17.95 -6.13 -24.27
N LEU A 707 -18.29 -4.88 -23.96
CA LEU A 707 -19.32 -4.10 -24.67
C LEU A 707 -18.98 -3.87 -26.14
N ALA A 708 -17.71 -3.69 -26.47
CA ALA A 708 -17.23 -3.50 -27.84
C ALA A 708 -17.17 -4.81 -28.66
N GLY A 709 -17.44 -5.97 -28.05
CA GLY A 709 -17.27 -7.28 -28.69
C GLY A 709 -15.80 -7.61 -29.03
N ALA A 710 -14.85 -6.90 -28.42
CA ALA A 710 -13.42 -7.08 -28.66
C ALA A 710 -12.87 -8.22 -27.78
N PRO A 711 -11.94 -9.05 -28.28
CA PRO A 711 -11.21 -9.98 -27.41
C PRO A 711 -10.49 -9.18 -26.32
N MET A 712 -10.49 -9.74 -25.10
CA MET A 712 -9.97 -9.08 -23.91
C MET A 712 -8.52 -8.59 -24.14
N PRO A 713 -8.19 -7.32 -23.81
CA PRO A 713 -6.80 -6.88 -23.85
C PRO A 713 -6.00 -7.64 -22.78
N ARG A 714 -5.05 -8.47 -23.23
CA ARG A 714 -4.02 -9.06 -22.37
C ARG A 714 -3.19 -7.93 -21.74
N ALA A 715 -2.83 -8.09 -20.46
CA ALA A 715 -1.81 -7.26 -19.85
C ALA A 715 -0.54 -7.32 -20.71
N ILE A 716 -0.03 -6.16 -21.12
CA ILE A 716 1.13 -6.08 -22.01
C ILE A 716 2.35 -6.59 -21.23
N ALA A 717 2.83 -7.79 -21.57
CA ALA A 717 4.09 -8.30 -21.07
C ALA A 717 5.23 -7.32 -21.41
N ALA A 718 6.09 -7.04 -20.43
CA ALA A 718 7.28 -6.24 -20.64
C ALA A 718 8.16 -6.90 -21.72
N PRO A 719 8.71 -6.14 -22.68
CA PRO A 719 9.58 -6.70 -23.70
C PRO A 719 10.86 -7.27 -23.06
N PRO A 720 11.40 -8.39 -23.56
CA PRO A 720 12.60 -9.00 -22.98
C PRO A 720 13.82 -8.09 -23.14
N PRO A 721 14.76 -8.08 -22.17
CA PRO A 721 15.97 -7.28 -22.27
C PRO A 721 16.87 -7.79 -23.40
N ARG A 722 16.94 -7.03 -24.49
CA ARG A 722 17.89 -7.31 -25.58
C ARG A 722 19.31 -6.99 -25.13
N ARG A 723 20.10 -8.02 -24.84
CA ARG A 723 21.57 -7.94 -24.77
C ARG A 723 22.11 -7.41 -26.10
N ARG A 724 22.65 -6.19 -26.11
CA ARG A 724 23.48 -5.70 -27.22
C ARG A 724 24.95 -5.97 -26.91
N ARG A 725 25.53 -6.93 -27.64
CA ARG A 725 26.98 -7.11 -27.76
C ARG A 725 27.50 -6.22 -28.91
N PHE A 726 28.45 -5.37 -28.53
CA PHE A 726 29.59 -4.83 -29.27
C PHE A 726 29.38 -4.07 -30.59
N ALA A 727 29.72 -2.77 -30.48
CA ALA A 727 30.78 -2.08 -31.22
C ALA A 727 30.97 -2.41 -32.71
N ARG A 728 30.73 -1.38 -33.54
CA ARG A 728 31.65 -0.83 -34.57
C ARG A 728 30.86 0.13 -35.46
N MET A 729 30.93 1.43 -35.17
CA MET A 729 30.84 2.54 -36.14
C MET A 729 30.82 3.89 -35.40
N ALA A 730 31.98 4.31 -34.90
CA ALA A 730 32.25 5.72 -34.57
C ALA A 730 33.76 5.94 -34.52
N ALA A 731 34.47 5.42 -35.52
CA ALA A 731 35.92 5.52 -35.65
C ALA A 731 36.30 6.04 -37.04
N THR A 732 35.66 7.13 -37.50
CA THR A 732 36.02 7.82 -38.75
C THR A 732 35.62 9.30 -38.76
N LEU A 733 35.65 10.00 -37.61
CA LEU A 733 35.61 11.47 -37.59
C LEU A 733 36.30 12.09 -36.36
N ALA A 734 37.30 11.41 -35.80
CA ALA A 734 38.08 11.89 -34.65
C ALA A 734 39.56 12.22 -35.00
N ALA A 735 39.93 12.15 -36.28
CA ALA A 735 41.31 12.36 -36.74
C ALA A 735 41.57 13.75 -37.38
N GLY A 736 40.56 14.62 -37.51
CA GLY A 736 40.69 15.93 -38.18
C GLY A 736 40.85 17.15 -37.26
N ILE A 737 40.48 17.04 -35.97
CA ILE A 737 40.45 18.19 -35.05
C ILE A 737 41.53 18.09 -33.95
N ALA A 738 42.09 16.89 -33.72
CA ALA A 738 43.19 16.68 -32.77
C ALA A 738 44.52 17.32 -33.19
N GLY A 739 44.71 17.64 -34.49
CA GLY A 739 45.93 18.28 -35.01
C GLY A 739 45.96 19.81 -34.85
N GLY A 740 44.81 20.47 -34.70
CA GLY A 740 44.73 21.94 -34.60
C GLY A 740 44.81 22.49 -33.18
N LEU A 741 44.37 21.72 -32.18
CA LEU A 741 44.32 22.17 -30.77
C LEU A 741 45.62 21.90 -30.00
N MET A 742 46.48 20.98 -30.47
CA MET A 742 47.80 20.72 -29.87
C MET A 742 48.86 21.80 -30.19
N ALA A 743 48.62 22.66 -31.20
CA ALA A 743 49.51 23.77 -31.54
C ALA A 743 49.10 25.11 -30.87
N GLY A 744 47.86 25.23 -30.37
CA GLY A 744 47.36 26.43 -29.68
C GLY A 744 47.58 26.45 -28.15
N ALA A 745 47.81 25.29 -27.53
CA ALA A 745 48.01 25.18 -26.08
C ALA A 745 49.41 25.60 -25.60
N VAL A 746 50.36 25.87 -26.52
CA VAL A 746 51.74 26.30 -26.19
C VAL A 746 51.87 27.82 -26.11
N ALA A 747 50.83 28.59 -26.48
CA ALA A 747 50.86 30.06 -26.48
C ALA A 747 50.20 30.72 -25.24
N PHE A 748 49.46 29.97 -24.41
CA PHE A 748 48.80 30.49 -23.21
C PHE A 748 49.47 29.95 -21.94
N PRO A 749 49.94 30.80 -21.00
CA PRO A 749 50.55 30.32 -19.78
C PRO A 749 49.52 29.53 -18.95
N ALA A 750 49.80 28.25 -18.71
CA ALA A 750 48.91 27.35 -17.97
C ALA A 750 48.73 27.76 -16.48
N PHE A 751 49.62 28.62 -15.98
CA PHE A 751 49.61 29.15 -14.62
C PHE A 751 49.92 30.65 -14.63
N ARG A 752 49.20 31.42 -13.79
CA ARG A 752 49.54 32.81 -13.43
C ARG A 752 50.40 32.82 -12.17
N ALA A 753 51.03 33.97 -11.86
CA ALA A 753 51.79 34.12 -10.63
C ALA A 753 50.91 33.87 -9.39
N GLU A 754 51.43 33.09 -8.43
CA GLU A 754 50.80 32.86 -7.13
C GLU A 754 50.68 34.18 -6.36
N ILE A 755 49.53 34.43 -5.74
CA ILE A 755 49.38 35.51 -4.77
C ILE A 755 49.75 34.94 -3.39
N PRO A 756 50.74 35.52 -2.68
CA PRO A 756 51.15 35.04 -1.37
C PRO A 756 49.98 34.94 -0.38
N ARG A 757 50.06 33.95 0.51
CA ARG A 757 49.12 33.83 1.64
C ARG A 757 49.20 35.08 2.52
N SER A 758 48.06 35.55 3.00
CA SER A 758 47.97 36.64 3.99
C SER A 758 47.59 36.11 5.37
N ALA A 759 47.92 36.85 6.41
CA ALA A 759 47.38 36.58 7.74
C ALA A 759 45.84 36.74 7.71
N PRO A 760 45.09 35.92 8.48
CA PRO A 760 43.65 36.08 8.60
C PRO A 760 43.29 37.49 9.11
N PRO A 761 42.21 38.11 8.61
CA PRO A 761 41.76 39.41 9.11
C PRO A 761 41.43 39.37 10.61
N ALA A 762 41.64 40.49 11.31
CA ALA A 762 41.32 40.59 12.74
C ALA A 762 39.81 40.45 13.01
N ALA A 763 39.45 39.79 14.11
CA ALA A 763 38.05 39.68 14.54
C ALA A 763 37.44 41.07 14.79
N GLY A 764 36.24 41.33 14.25
CA GLY A 764 35.53 42.60 14.40
C GLY A 764 35.94 43.72 13.44
N LEU A 765 36.68 43.41 12.36
CA LEU A 765 37.13 44.39 11.36
C LEU A 765 36.00 45.06 10.56
N TRP A 766 34.88 44.36 10.36
CA TRP A 766 33.79 44.82 9.48
C TRP A 766 32.54 45.22 10.24
N SER A 767 31.81 46.21 9.71
CA SER A 767 30.53 46.63 10.25
C SER A 767 29.46 45.55 10.08
N ALA A 768 28.46 45.55 10.97
CA ALA A 768 27.30 44.66 10.84
C ALA A 768 26.57 44.84 9.50
N GLU A 769 26.52 46.06 8.96
CA GLU A 769 25.94 46.35 7.65
C GLU A 769 26.73 45.68 6.51
N THR A 770 28.07 45.71 6.56
CA THR A 770 28.92 45.04 5.57
C THR A 770 28.73 43.53 5.61
N LEU A 771 28.67 42.94 6.82
CA LEU A 771 28.45 41.50 6.98
C LEU A 771 27.03 41.09 6.54
N ALA A 772 26.01 41.90 6.80
CA ALA A 772 24.64 41.66 6.34
C ALA A 772 24.55 41.71 4.81
N ARG A 773 25.19 42.71 4.18
CA ARG A 773 25.29 42.81 2.72
C ARG A 773 26.05 41.62 2.12
N GLY A 774 27.15 41.21 2.74
CA GLY A 774 27.92 40.03 2.34
C GLY A 774 27.11 38.73 2.44
N ARG A 775 26.32 38.57 3.51
CA ARG A 775 25.39 37.45 3.69
C ARG A 775 24.34 37.38 2.58
N GLN A 776 23.80 38.53 2.15
CA GLN A 776 22.83 38.60 1.05
C GLN A 776 23.45 38.20 -0.29
N VAL A 777 24.67 38.66 -0.59
CA VAL A 777 25.40 38.26 -1.82
C VAL A 777 25.74 36.76 -1.77
N PHE A 778 26.15 36.26 -0.60
CA PHE A 778 26.44 34.84 -0.38
C PHE A 778 25.21 33.96 -0.61
N ALA A 779 24.04 34.42 -0.14
CA ALA A 779 22.76 33.77 -0.36
C ALA A 779 22.31 33.86 -1.83
N ALA A 780 22.42 35.01 -2.48
CA ALA A 780 22.10 35.17 -3.90
C ALA A 780 22.90 34.21 -4.78
N GLY A 781 24.19 34.01 -4.50
CA GLY A 781 25.04 33.06 -5.22
C GLY A 781 24.81 31.58 -4.91
N ASP A 782 23.91 31.25 -3.98
CA ASP A 782 23.64 29.89 -3.49
C ASP A 782 24.92 29.12 -3.08
N CYS A 783 25.85 29.83 -2.43
CA CYS A 783 27.17 29.31 -2.11
C CYS A 783 27.10 28.07 -1.19
N ALA A 784 26.12 28.05 -0.27
CA ALA A 784 25.94 26.97 0.68
C ALA A 784 25.52 25.66 0.02
N ALA A 785 24.62 25.70 -0.97
CA ALA A 785 24.20 24.48 -1.66
C ALA A 785 25.36 23.86 -2.44
N CYS A 786 26.19 24.68 -3.11
CA CYS A 786 27.32 24.17 -3.89
C CYS A 786 28.49 23.69 -3.02
N HIS A 787 28.73 24.33 -1.87
CA HIS A 787 29.90 24.06 -1.02
C HIS A 787 29.58 23.23 0.23
N THR A 788 28.48 22.48 0.23
CA THR A 788 28.15 21.51 1.29
C THR A 788 27.93 20.14 0.66
N ALA A 789 28.72 19.14 1.06
CA ALA A 789 28.50 17.76 0.68
C ALA A 789 27.21 17.21 1.31
N GLU A 790 26.59 16.23 0.68
CA GLU A 790 25.39 15.58 1.23
C GLU A 790 25.69 14.91 2.58
N GLY A 791 24.89 15.23 3.60
CA GLY A 791 25.14 14.82 4.99
C GLY A 791 26.42 15.41 5.62
N GLY A 792 27.13 16.30 4.91
CA GLY A 792 28.39 16.90 5.33
C GLY A 792 28.24 18.15 6.19
N VAL A 793 29.36 18.62 6.73
CA VAL A 793 29.41 19.87 7.51
C VAL A 793 29.25 21.06 6.54
N PRO A 794 28.37 22.04 6.83
CA PRO A 794 28.15 23.18 5.95
C PRO A 794 29.44 23.89 5.53
N LEU A 795 29.52 24.24 4.24
CA LEU A 795 30.59 25.07 3.63
C LEU A 795 31.98 24.43 3.56
N THR A 796 32.13 23.18 3.97
CA THR A 796 33.42 22.46 3.94
C THR A 796 33.81 21.93 2.57
N GLY A 797 32.96 22.11 1.56
CA GLY A 797 33.19 21.65 0.18
C GLY A 797 32.93 20.16 0.00
N GLY A 798 33.54 19.57 -1.03
CA GLY A 798 33.49 18.14 -1.32
C GLY A 798 32.24 17.67 -2.06
N ARG A 799 31.32 18.57 -2.42
CA ARG A 799 30.16 18.23 -3.26
C ARG A 799 30.61 17.91 -4.68
N ALA A 800 30.24 16.74 -5.19
CA ALA A 800 30.49 16.35 -6.56
C ALA A 800 29.50 17.01 -7.53
N ILE A 801 30.02 17.67 -8.56
CA ILE A 801 29.27 18.29 -9.64
C ILE A 801 29.65 17.55 -10.92
N GLU A 802 28.73 16.72 -11.41
CA GLU A 802 28.92 15.98 -12.65
C GLU A 802 28.76 16.87 -13.88
N THR A 803 29.70 16.77 -14.81
CA THR A 803 29.66 17.46 -16.09
C THR A 803 29.91 16.47 -17.22
N PRO A 804 29.55 16.80 -18.48
CA PRO A 804 29.91 15.99 -19.64
C PRO A 804 31.42 15.76 -19.80
N PHE A 805 32.26 16.52 -19.09
CA PHE A 805 33.71 16.48 -19.17
C PHE A 805 34.38 15.86 -17.93
N GLY A 806 33.60 15.32 -17.00
CA GLY A 806 34.06 14.74 -15.73
C GLY A 806 33.43 15.40 -14.50
N THR A 807 33.96 15.08 -13.32
CA THR A 807 33.40 15.50 -12.03
C THR A 807 34.24 16.60 -11.40
N VAL A 808 33.61 17.72 -11.08
CA VAL A 808 34.22 18.82 -10.34
C VAL A 808 33.80 18.73 -8.87
N HIS A 809 34.75 18.77 -7.94
CA HIS A 809 34.44 18.85 -6.51
C HIS A 809 34.51 20.30 -6.02
N SER A 810 33.54 20.72 -5.22
CA SER A 810 33.54 22.06 -4.61
C SER A 810 34.60 22.18 -3.51
N THR A 811 35.10 23.40 -3.31
CA THR A 811 36.18 23.70 -2.35
C THR A 811 35.64 24.01 -0.95
N ASN A 812 36.49 23.94 0.08
CA ASN A 812 36.16 24.44 1.42
C ASN A 812 36.14 25.98 1.40
N LEU A 813 35.01 26.59 1.75
CA LEU A 813 34.86 28.05 1.82
C LEU A 813 35.13 28.64 3.20
N THR A 814 35.20 27.81 4.25
CA THR A 814 35.39 28.31 5.62
C THR A 814 36.74 29.04 5.76
N PRO A 815 36.90 29.96 6.71
CA PRO A 815 38.15 30.68 6.92
C PRO A 815 39.23 29.83 7.63
N ASP A 816 39.27 28.53 7.38
CA ASP A 816 40.38 27.67 7.78
C ASP A 816 41.65 28.06 6.99
N PRO A 817 42.80 28.30 7.64
CA PRO A 817 44.00 28.81 6.99
C PRO A 817 44.75 27.77 6.14
N GLU A 818 44.48 26.47 6.34
CA GLU A 818 45.20 25.38 5.66
C GLU A 818 44.42 24.85 4.46
N THR A 819 43.13 24.55 4.66
CA THR A 819 42.25 23.86 3.71
C THR A 819 41.17 24.76 3.13
N GLY A 820 40.91 25.92 3.75
CA GLY A 820 39.88 26.88 3.34
C GLY A 820 40.42 28.22 2.84
N LEU A 821 39.63 29.28 3.03
CA LEU A 821 39.89 30.64 2.54
C LEU A 821 40.56 31.55 3.59
N GLY A 822 40.90 31.03 4.78
CA GLY A 822 41.40 31.87 5.89
C GLY A 822 42.69 32.62 5.60
N ALA A 823 43.56 32.04 4.77
CA ALA A 823 44.84 32.63 4.37
C ALA A 823 44.80 33.34 3.00
N TRP A 824 43.61 33.55 2.43
CA TRP A 824 43.44 34.25 1.15
C TRP A 824 43.31 35.76 1.38
N SER A 825 44.03 36.54 0.58
CA SER A 825 43.85 38.00 0.55
C SER A 825 42.66 38.38 -0.32
N TYR A 826 42.10 39.58 -0.10
CA TYR A 826 41.01 40.08 -0.96
C TYR A 826 41.36 40.05 -2.47
N PRO A 827 42.55 40.47 -2.93
CA PRO A 827 42.93 40.35 -4.33
C PRO A 827 42.95 38.89 -4.85
N ALA A 828 43.36 37.93 -4.02
CA ALA A 828 43.32 36.52 -4.40
C ALA A 828 41.88 35.99 -4.53
N PHE A 829 41.00 36.38 -3.60
CA PHE A 829 39.58 36.06 -3.64
C PHE A 829 38.89 36.69 -4.86
N ALA A 830 39.07 37.99 -5.07
CA ALA A 830 38.50 38.72 -6.20
C ALA A 830 39.01 38.16 -7.54
N ARG A 831 40.28 37.76 -7.64
CA ARG A 831 40.83 37.11 -8.84
C ARG A 831 40.16 35.77 -9.14
N ALA A 832 39.91 34.94 -8.12
CA ALA A 832 39.20 33.68 -8.32
C ALA A 832 37.76 33.91 -8.79
N MET A 833 37.05 34.85 -8.14
CA MET A 833 35.65 35.17 -8.45
C MET A 833 35.47 35.85 -9.80
N ARG A 834 36.39 36.73 -10.21
CA ARG A 834 36.26 37.54 -11.43
C ARG A 834 36.96 36.93 -12.64
N GLU A 835 38.11 36.29 -12.48
CA GLU A 835 38.94 35.83 -13.59
C GLU A 835 38.98 34.30 -13.74
N GLY A 836 38.41 33.58 -12.78
CA GLY A 836 38.48 32.12 -12.74
C GLY A 836 39.90 31.60 -12.51
N ILE A 837 40.73 32.33 -11.76
CA ILE A 837 42.11 31.97 -11.47
C ILE A 837 42.31 31.85 -9.96
N SER A 838 42.65 30.64 -9.51
CA SER A 838 42.92 30.33 -8.11
C SER A 838 44.11 31.14 -7.55
N ARG A 839 44.22 31.24 -6.22
CA ARG A 839 45.33 31.93 -5.51
C ARG A 839 46.73 31.43 -5.93
N ASP A 840 46.90 30.13 -6.10
CA ASP A 840 48.12 29.45 -6.58
C ASP A 840 48.35 29.56 -8.10
N GLY A 841 47.44 30.24 -8.82
CA GLY A 841 47.62 30.60 -10.23
C GLY A 841 47.04 29.61 -11.24
N HIS A 842 46.44 28.50 -10.81
CA HIS A 842 45.78 27.57 -11.73
C HIS A 842 44.38 28.08 -12.14
N HIS A 843 43.99 27.78 -13.38
CA HIS A 843 42.66 28.12 -13.89
C HIS A 843 41.57 27.19 -13.31
N LEU A 844 40.50 27.78 -12.80
CA LEU A 844 39.33 27.10 -12.26
C LEU A 844 38.46 26.55 -13.39
N TYR A 845 37.65 25.53 -13.10
CA TYR A 845 36.68 25.02 -14.07
C TYR A 845 35.39 25.86 -14.02
N PRO A 846 34.75 26.17 -15.16
CA PRO A 846 33.56 27.03 -15.23
C PRO A 846 32.28 26.39 -14.67
N ALA A 847 32.39 25.23 -14.00
CA ALA A 847 31.38 24.76 -13.07
C ALA A 847 31.26 25.68 -11.84
N PHE A 848 32.36 26.36 -11.47
CA PHE A 848 32.34 27.53 -10.62
C PHE A 848 31.95 28.75 -11.49
N PRO A 849 30.84 29.44 -11.22
CA PRO A 849 30.26 30.42 -12.16
C PRO A 849 30.98 31.79 -12.14
N TYR A 850 32.32 31.80 -12.22
CA TYR A 850 33.13 33.02 -12.26
C TYR A 850 32.81 33.91 -13.46
N THR A 851 32.24 33.36 -14.54
CA THR A 851 31.73 34.12 -15.69
C THR A 851 30.57 35.04 -15.33
N ALA A 852 29.70 34.62 -14.41
CA ALA A 852 28.62 35.45 -13.87
C ALA A 852 29.13 36.33 -12.73
N PHE A 853 29.92 35.76 -11.79
CA PHE A 853 30.45 36.49 -10.64
C PHE A 853 31.40 37.65 -11.02
N ALA A 854 31.99 37.64 -12.21
CA ALA A 854 32.70 38.80 -12.76
C ALA A 854 31.85 40.08 -12.77
N LYS A 855 30.52 39.97 -12.88
CA LYS A 855 29.58 41.09 -12.87
C LYS A 855 29.30 41.64 -11.46
N ILE A 856 29.66 40.93 -10.38
CA ILE A 856 29.47 41.39 -8.99
C ILE A 856 30.16 42.75 -8.80
N THR A 857 29.48 43.71 -8.19
CA THR A 857 30.06 45.04 -7.94
C THR A 857 31.22 44.95 -6.96
N GLU A 858 32.13 45.93 -6.98
CA GLU A 858 33.29 45.90 -6.08
C GLU A 858 32.89 45.88 -4.60
N ASP A 859 31.92 46.71 -4.23
CA ASP A 859 31.37 46.75 -2.86
C ASP A 859 30.79 45.40 -2.42
N ASP A 860 30.01 44.74 -3.29
CA ASP A 860 29.42 43.43 -3.00
C ASP A 860 30.49 42.34 -2.92
N MET A 861 31.55 42.42 -3.74
CA MET A 861 32.67 41.48 -3.69
C MET A 861 33.45 41.61 -2.37
N GLN A 862 33.69 42.84 -1.91
CA GLN A 862 34.34 43.10 -0.61
C GLN A 862 33.46 42.65 0.55
N ALA A 863 32.15 42.92 0.50
CA ALA A 863 31.20 42.48 1.50
C ALA A 863 31.11 40.94 1.57
N LEU A 864 31.06 40.26 0.42
CA LEU A 864 31.08 38.80 0.34
C LEU A 864 32.35 38.20 0.96
N TYR A 865 33.51 38.75 0.62
CA TYR A 865 34.79 38.35 1.22
C TYR A 865 34.78 38.54 2.75
N ALA A 866 34.30 39.68 3.23
CA ALA A 866 34.17 39.97 4.66
C ALA A 866 33.27 38.94 5.37
N TYR A 867 32.11 38.61 4.77
CA TYR A 867 31.19 37.63 5.33
C TYR A 867 31.82 36.24 5.40
N ILE A 868 32.46 35.77 4.32
CA ILE A 868 33.14 34.47 4.29
C ILE A 868 34.23 34.39 5.36
N GLN A 869 35.04 35.44 5.51
CA GLN A 869 36.09 35.50 6.53
C GLN A 869 35.55 35.57 7.97
N SER A 870 34.27 35.89 8.15
CA SER A 870 33.61 35.92 9.47
C SER A 870 32.99 34.59 9.89
N LEU A 871 32.94 33.60 8.99
CA LEU A 871 32.33 32.29 9.26
C LEU A 871 33.19 31.45 10.24
N PRO A 872 32.62 30.41 10.87
CA PRO A 872 33.40 29.47 11.67
C PRO A 872 34.45 28.73 10.80
N PRO A 873 35.73 28.69 11.19
CA PRO A 873 36.75 27.94 10.47
C PRO A 873 36.57 26.43 10.70
N VAL A 874 36.58 25.64 9.61
CA VAL A 874 36.50 24.19 9.68
C VAL A 874 37.55 23.59 8.76
N ARG A 875 38.48 22.82 9.32
CA ARG A 875 39.47 22.08 8.54
C ARG A 875 38.79 20.90 7.84
N ALA A 876 38.85 20.87 6.51
CA ALA A 876 38.28 19.82 5.69
C ALA A 876 39.01 19.72 4.34
N GLU A 877 39.60 18.56 4.05
CA GLU A 877 40.20 18.28 2.75
C GLU A 877 39.14 17.79 1.76
N VAL A 878 39.15 18.35 0.55
CA VAL A 878 38.18 18.00 -0.49
C VAL A 878 38.82 17.09 -1.55
N PRO A 879 38.09 16.11 -2.11
CA PRO A 879 38.60 15.29 -3.21
C PRO A 879 38.99 16.15 -4.42
N PRO A 880 40.04 15.79 -5.18
CA PRO A 880 40.38 16.51 -6.41
C PRO A 880 39.34 16.26 -7.51
N SER A 881 39.08 17.29 -8.32
CA SER A 881 38.25 17.17 -9.53
C SER A 881 38.87 16.22 -10.55
N ARG A 882 38.05 15.36 -11.17
CA ARG A 882 38.47 14.35 -12.17
C ARG A 882 37.87 14.67 -13.52
N MET A 883 38.68 15.22 -14.42
CA MET A 883 38.26 15.61 -15.78
C MET A 883 38.84 14.67 -16.85
N ILE A 884 38.15 14.55 -17.97
CA ILE A 884 38.62 13.79 -19.14
C ILE A 884 39.68 14.59 -19.92
N ALA A 885 40.60 13.90 -20.60
CA ALA A 885 41.55 14.57 -21.49
C ALA A 885 40.87 15.10 -22.76
N PRO A 886 41.27 16.29 -23.29
CA PRO A 886 42.33 17.17 -22.82
C PRO A 886 41.89 18.23 -21.78
N VAL A 887 40.63 18.24 -21.34
CA VAL A 887 40.07 19.23 -20.37
C VAL A 887 40.76 19.17 -19.00
N ASN A 888 41.37 18.02 -18.66
CA ASN A 888 42.20 17.86 -17.48
C ASN A 888 43.48 18.73 -17.47
N LEU A 889 43.93 19.25 -18.63
CA LEU A 889 45.09 20.12 -18.75
C LEU A 889 44.68 21.58 -18.47
N ARG A 890 45.17 22.18 -17.37
CA ARG A 890 44.76 23.55 -16.98
C ARG A 890 44.96 24.62 -18.06
N GLY A 891 45.95 24.46 -18.96
CA GLY A 891 46.16 25.36 -20.11
C GLY A 891 44.98 25.43 -21.08
N THR A 892 44.15 24.37 -21.18
CA THR A 892 42.93 24.43 -22.01
C THR A 892 41.88 25.36 -21.42
N MET A 893 41.86 25.56 -20.11
CA MET A 893 40.94 26.52 -19.46
C MET A 893 41.36 27.97 -19.70
N ALA A 894 42.66 28.24 -19.87
CA ALA A 894 43.13 29.58 -20.29
C ALA A 894 42.60 29.94 -21.68
N ALA A 895 42.64 29.00 -22.63
CA ALA A 895 42.06 29.16 -23.96
C ALA A 895 40.52 29.28 -23.91
N TRP A 896 39.86 28.49 -23.05
CA TRP A 896 38.41 28.58 -22.84
C TRP A 896 38.00 29.96 -22.30
N ASN A 897 38.72 30.49 -21.31
CA ASN A 897 38.48 31.83 -20.77
C ASN A 897 38.65 32.91 -21.85
N ALA A 898 39.66 32.80 -22.71
CA ALA A 898 39.85 33.77 -23.80
C ALA A 898 38.68 33.78 -24.81
N LEU A 899 37.96 32.67 -24.96
CA LEU A 899 36.84 32.54 -25.90
C LEU A 899 35.48 32.90 -25.29
N PHE A 900 35.28 32.61 -24.01
CA PHE A 900 33.94 32.59 -23.39
C PHE A 900 33.82 33.42 -22.10
N HIS A 901 34.88 34.09 -21.66
CA HIS A 901 34.88 34.84 -20.42
C HIS A 901 35.31 36.30 -20.60
N THR A 902 34.57 37.19 -19.94
CA THR A 902 34.90 38.62 -19.83
C THR A 902 34.85 39.00 -18.35
N ALA A 903 35.95 39.52 -17.81
CA ALA A 903 36.07 39.88 -16.39
C ALA A 903 35.48 41.27 -16.05
N THR A 904 34.50 41.75 -16.82
CA THR A 904 33.95 43.12 -16.68
C THR A 904 32.81 43.15 -15.65
N PRO A 905 32.85 44.07 -14.66
CA PRO A 905 31.74 44.31 -13.73
C PRO A 905 30.43 44.71 -14.43
N PHE A 906 29.30 44.53 -13.75
CA PHE A 906 27.99 44.95 -14.26
C PHE A 906 27.95 46.46 -14.52
N SER A 907 27.48 46.85 -15.71
CA SER A 907 27.22 48.24 -16.06
C SER A 907 25.72 48.44 -16.21
N PRO A 908 25.09 49.35 -15.45
CA PRO A 908 23.67 49.68 -15.61
C PRO A 908 23.36 50.14 -17.04
N ASP A 909 22.21 49.69 -17.56
CA ASP A 909 21.65 50.19 -18.81
C ASP A 909 20.98 51.56 -18.55
N PRO A 910 21.45 52.66 -19.17
CA PRO A 910 20.91 53.99 -18.95
C PRO A 910 19.48 54.17 -19.48
N THR A 911 18.99 53.26 -20.32
CA THR A 911 17.62 53.29 -20.84
C THR A 911 16.60 52.65 -19.90
N GLN A 912 17.06 51.99 -18.84
CA GLN A 912 16.24 51.24 -17.90
C GLN A 912 16.19 51.87 -16.50
N GLY A 913 15.12 51.59 -15.76
CA GLY A 913 14.95 52.08 -14.38
C GLY A 913 15.91 51.42 -13.37
N ALA A 914 16.04 52.04 -12.19
CA ALA A 914 16.92 51.54 -11.13
C ALA A 914 16.53 50.12 -10.63
N VAL A 915 15.23 49.85 -10.51
CA VAL A 915 14.71 48.51 -10.12
C VAL A 915 15.06 47.46 -11.16
N TRP A 916 14.88 47.77 -12.44
CA TRP A 916 15.24 46.86 -13.53
C TRP A 916 16.74 46.56 -13.54
N ASN A 917 17.58 47.59 -13.41
CA ASN A 917 19.04 47.42 -13.37
C ASN A 917 19.51 46.62 -12.15
N ARG A 918 18.86 46.79 -10.98
CA ARG A 918 19.12 45.96 -9.80
C ARG A 918 18.74 44.51 -10.06
N GLY A 919 17.60 44.26 -10.72
CA GLY A 919 17.16 42.93 -11.11
C GLY A 919 18.12 42.25 -12.09
N ALA A 920 18.51 42.96 -13.14
CA ALA A 920 19.50 42.52 -14.11
C ALA A 920 20.81 42.14 -13.42
N TYR A 921 21.33 42.99 -12.54
CA TYR A 921 22.52 42.70 -11.75
C TYR A 921 22.42 41.40 -10.95
N LEU A 922 21.30 41.20 -10.23
CA LEU A 922 21.08 40.03 -9.39
C LEU A 922 20.91 38.76 -10.22
N VAL A 923 20.18 38.80 -11.34
CA VAL A 923 19.94 37.62 -12.19
C VAL A 923 21.16 37.26 -13.03
N GLU A 924 21.82 38.25 -13.62
CA GLU A 924 22.94 38.07 -14.55
C GLU A 924 24.28 37.84 -13.86
N GLY A 925 24.42 38.36 -12.65
CA GLY A 925 25.65 38.36 -11.87
C GLY A 925 25.58 37.47 -10.65
N ALA A 926 25.17 38.05 -9.51
CA ALA A 926 25.25 37.39 -8.20
C ALA A 926 24.45 36.08 -8.14
N GLY A 927 23.25 36.02 -8.72
CA GLY A 927 22.37 34.85 -8.76
C GLY A 927 22.58 33.92 -9.94
N HIS A 928 23.44 34.29 -10.91
CA HIS A 928 23.91 33.44 -12.01
C HIS A 928 22.84 32.59 -12.73
N CYS A 929 21.60 33.08 -12.88
CA CYS A 929 20.47 32.25 -13.32
C CYS A 929 20.71 31.58 -14.68
N ALA A 930 21.47 32.23 -15.57
CA ALA A 930 21.86 31.69 -16.88
C ALA A 930 22.68 30.39 -16.80
N SER A 931 23.41 30.15 -15.69
CA SER A 931 24.22 28.95 -15.54
C SER A 931 23.40 27.65 -15.47
N CYS A 932 22.13 27.76 -15.06
CA CYS A 932 21.15 26.67 -15.05
C CYS A 932 20.07 26.80 -16.13
N HIS A 933 19.66 28.03 -16.45
CA HIS A 933 18.54 28.32 -17.34
C HIS A 933 18.93 28.68 -18.79
N SER A 934 20.20 28.53 -19.17
CA SER A 934 20.63 28.67 -20.57
C SER A 934 21.19 27.35 -21.12
N PRO A 935 20.93 26.99 -22.38
CA PRO A 935 21.52 25.82 -22.99
C PRO A 935 23.02 26.06 -23.20
N ARG A 936 23.82 25.01 -23.02
CA ARG A 936 25.28 25.07 -23.21
C ARG A 936 25.68 24.57 -24.60
N ASN A 937 26.75 25.13 -25.15
CA ASN A 937 27.36 24.66 -26.40
C ASN A 937 28.23 23.39 -26.16
N ALA A 938 28.78 22.82 -27.23
CA ALA A 938 29.58 21.59 -27.15
C ALA A 938 30.87 21.73 -26.30
N LEU A 939 31.31 22.95 -25.98
CA LEU A 939 32.47 23.24 -25.12
C LEU A 939 32.06 23.62 -23.69
N GLY A 940 30.78 23.45 -23.33
CA GLY A 940 30.26 23.70 -21.99
C GLY A 940 29.99 25.17 -21.64
N ALA A 941 30.14 26.10 -22.60
CA ALA A 941 29.83 27.52 -22.38
C ALA A 941 28.35 27.82 -22.64
N GLU A 942 27.80 28.78 -21.90
CA GLU A 942 26.41 29.27 -22.05
C GLU A 942 26.20 29.85 -23.45
N ARG A 943 25.07 29.52 -24.09
CA ARG A 943 24.70 30.12 -25.38
C ARG A 943 24.04 31.49 -25.14
N THR A 944 24.51 32.50 -25.88
CA THR A 944 24.03 33.89 -25.79
C THR A 944 22.94 34.18 -26.83
N GLY A 945 22.44 35.42 -26.86
CA GLY A 945 21.42 35.87 -27.81
C GLY A 945 20.05 35.27 -27.51
N ALA A 946 19.33 34.78 -28.53
CA ALA A 946 18.00 34.18 -28.35
C ALA A 946 17.99 32.91 -27.47
N ALA A 947 19.14 32.29 -27.24
CA ALA A 947 19.29 31.14 -26.35
C ALA A 947 19.48 31.53 -24.88
N HIS A 948 19.77 32.80 -24.60
CA HIS A 948 19.94 33.30 -23.24
C HIS A 948 18.66 33.09 -22.44
N LEU A 949 18.76 32.40 -21.31
CA LEU A 949 17.66 32.06 -20.42
C LEU A 949 16.52 31.26 -21.09
N ALA A 950 16.82 30.53 -22.17
CA ALA A 950 15.86 29.73 -22.94
C ALA A 950 15.58 28.32 -22.37
N GLY A 951 16.08 28.02 -21.17
CA GLY A 951 15.98 26.73 -20.48
C GLY A 951 17.30 25.94 -20.51
N GLY A 952 17.41 24.92 -19.66
CA GLY A 952 18.64 24.13 -19.52
C GLY A 952 18.44 22.77 -18.86
N THR A 953 19.53 22.07 -18.58
CA THR A 953 19.50 20.77 -17.88
C THR A 953 20.54 20.78 -16.77
N VAL A 954 20.13 20.42 -15.55
CA VAL A 954 20.98 20.42 -14.36
C VAL A 954 20.66 19.18 -13.53
N GLY A 955 21.65 18.30 -13.32
CA GLY A 955 21.50 17.10 -12.48
C GLY A 955 20.34 16.19 -12.87
N GLY A 956 20.08 16.01 -14.17
CA GLY A 956 18.94 15.22 -14.68
C GLY A 956 17.60 15.98 -14.76
N TRP A 957 17.50 17.15 -14.12
CA TRP A 957 16.32 18.01 -14.17
C TRP A 957 16.33 18.96 -15.37
N THR A 958 15.15 19.25 -15.91
CA THR A 958 14.97 20.27 -16.96
C THR A 958 14.65 21.62 -16.31
N ALA A 959 15.55 22.59 -16.42
CA ALA A 959 15.34 23.95 -15.96
C ALA A 959 14.46 24.70 -17.00
N PRO A 960 13.34 25.32 -16.59
CA PRO A 960 12.43 25.99 -17.50
C PRO A 960 13.07 27.25 -18.13
N ALA A 961 12.56 27.67 -19.29
CA ALA A 961 12.96 28.94 -19.88
C ALA A 961 12.46 30.12 -19.03
N LEU A 962 13.31 31.11 -18.78
CA LEU A 962 12.96 32.35 -18.07
C LEU A 962 12.77 33.54 -19.03
N ASN A 963 13.19 33.41 -20.28
CA ASN A 963 13.00 34.42 -21.34
C ASN A 963 11.62 34.34 -22.03
N GLY A 964 10.68 33.58 -21.47
CA GLY A 964 9.32 33.41 -22.02
C GLY A 964 9.17 32.39 -23.16
N THR A 965 10.22 31.71 -23.63
CA THR A 965 10.12 30.66 -24.68
C THR A 965 9.80 29.26 -24.13
N GLY A 966 9.27 29.19 -22.91
CA GLY A 966 9.05 27.92 -22.20
C GLY A 966 7.88 27.11 -22.78
N PRO A 967 7.85 25.78 -22.56
CA PRO A 967 6.81 24.91 -23.10
C PRO A 967 5.46 25.00 -22.36
N GLY A 968 5.38 25.73 -21.25
CA GLY A 968 4.18 25.85 -20.43
C GLY A 968 3.05 26.62 -21.13
N PRO A 969 1.77 26.32 -20.80
CA PRO A 969 0.63 26.94 -21.47
C PRO A 969 0.41 28.41 -21.06
N LEU A 970 1.02 28.85 -19.97
CA LEU A 970 0.89 30.21 -19.43
C LEU A 970 2.26 30.91 -19.44
N ALA A 971 2.27 32.19 -19.77
CA ALA A 971 3.45 33.04 -19.59
C ALA A 971 3.66 33.37 -18.10
N TRP A 972 4.91 33.59 -17.71
CA TRP A 972 5.25 34.10 -16.38
C TRP A 972 4.91 35.58 -16.28
N THR A 973 4.18 35.97 -15.25
CA THR A 973 3.98 37.38 -14.89
C THR A 973 5.01 37.81 -13.84
N GLU A 974 5.20 39.11 -13.67
CA GLU A 974 6.04 39.64 -12.58
C GLU A 974 5.56 39.17 -11.20
N ALA A 975 4.25 39.11 -10.98
CA ALA A 975 3.66 38.59 -9.74
C ALA A 975 3.97 37.10 -9.54
N ASP A 976 3.83 36.28 -10.59
CA ASP A 976 4.18 34.85 -10.54
C ASP A 976 5.65 34.63 -10.21
N LEU A 977 6.54 35.42 -10.82
CA LEU A 977 7.99 35.34 -10.59
C LEU A 977 8.33 35.77 -9.16
N TYR A 978 7.72 36.84 -8.66
CA TYR A 978 7.90 37.27 -7.28
C TYR A 978 7.45 36.19 -6.30
N ASP A 979 6.23 35.68 -6.45
CA ASP A 979 5.68 34.64 -5.57
C ASP A 979 6.54 33.38 -5.60
N TYR A 980 6.97 32.96 -6.80
CA TYR A 980 7.81 31.78 -6.96
C TYR A 980 9.19 31.95 -6.31
N LEU A 981 9.89 33.05 -6.60
CA LEU A 981 11.22 33.31 -6.06
C LEU A 981 11.21 33.55 -4.54
N ARG A 982 10.14 34.15 -4.01
CA ARG A 982 10.03 34.44 -2.56
C ARG A 982 9.56 33.23 -1.75
N ASN A 983 8.55 32.54 -2.27
CA ASN A 983 7.78 31.55 -1.51
C ASN A 983 8.04 30.12 -1.97
N GLY A 984 8.75 29.93 -3.09
CA GLY A 984 8.98 28.65 -3.74
C GLY A 984 7.82 28.14 -4.58
N ARG A 985 6.79 28.97 -4.84
CA ARG A 985 5.59 28.56 -5.56
C ARG A 985 4.86 29.73 -6.22
N SER A 986 4.22 29.48 -7.36
CA SER A 986 3.23 30.37 -7.98
C SER A 986 1.96 29.59 -8.25
N GLY A 987 0.80 30.23 -8.06
CA GLY A 987 -0.53 29.64 -8.34
C GLY A 987 -0.73 29.20 -9.79
N ARG A 988 0.14 29.61 -10.71
CA ARG A 988 0.06 29.31 -12.15
C ARG A 988 1.21 28.46 -12.68
N HIS A 989 2.28 28.26 -11.92
CA HIS A 989 3.51 27.59 -12.41
C HIS A 989 4.05 26.48 -11.52
N GLY A 990 3.39 26.19 -10.39
CA GLY A 990 3.74 25.08 -9.50
C GLY A 990 4.70 25.48 -8.39
N ALA A 991 5.31 24.47 -7.76
CA ALA A 991 6.28 24.63 -6.67
C ALA A 991 7.69 24.24 -7.12
N ALA A 992 8.70 24.80 -6.45
CA ALA A 992 10.10 24.47 -6.66
C ALA A 992 10.40 23.04 -6.20
N ALA A 993 11.10 22.30 -7.06
CA ALA A 993 11.52 20.92 -6.82
C ALA A 993 12.97 20.72 -7.30
N GLY A 994 13.58 19.60 -6.89
CA GLY A 994 14.93 19.24 -7.33
C GLY A 994 15.97 20.34 -7.04
N PRO A 995 16.85 20.67 -8.01
CA PRO A 995 17.90 21.67 -7.86
C PRO A 995 17.41 23.11 -7.55
N MET A 996 16.15 23.42 -7.85
CA MET A 996 15.60 24.77 -7.59
C MET A 996 15.17 24.96 -6.13
N ALA A 997 14.83 23.89 -5.41
CA ALA A 997 14.41 23.96 -4.01
C ALA A 997 15.46 24.62 -3.08
N PRO A 998 16.75 24.22 -3.10
CA PRO A 998 17.77 24.91 -2.30
C PRO A 998 18.01 26.36 -2.73
N VAL A 999 17.90 26.67 -4.04
CA VAL A 999 18.02 28.05 -4.55
C VAL A 999 16.93 28.93 -3.93
N ILE A 1000 15.68 28.48 -3.91
CA ILE A 1000 14.59 29.21 -3.24
C ILE A 1000 14.85 29.41 -1.75
N ALA A 1001 15.35 28.38 -1.06
CA ALA A 1001 15.67 28.49 0.37
C ALA A 1001 16.76 29.53 0.62
N ALA A 1002 17.77 29.62 -0.26
CA ALA A 1002 18.79 30.66 -0.21
C ALA A 1002 18.20 32.05 -0.53
N LEU A 1003 17.33 32.16 -1.54
CA LEU A 1003 16.72 33.44 -1.91
C LEU A 1003 15.82 34.04 -0.82
N ALA A 1004 15.31 33.23 0.11
CA ALA A 1004 14.52 33.69 1.26
C ALA A 1004 15.27 34.69 2.17
N GLU A 1005 16.61 34.71 2.11
CA GLU A 1005 17.47 35.63 2.86
C GLU A 1005 17.59 37.03 2.24
N LEU A 1006 17.18 37.19 0.98
CA LEU A 1006 17.18 38.49 0.30
C LEU A 1006 15.99 39.35 0.77
N PRO A 1007 16.15 40.69 0.77
CA PRO A 1007 15.03 41.59 1.02
C PRO A 1007 14.00 41.50 -0.12
N ASP A 1008 12.72 41.71 0.19
CA ASP A 1008 11.63 41.68 -0.79
C ASP A 1008 11.89 42.60 -2.00
N ALA A 1009 12.56 43.74 -1.79
CA ALA A 1009 12.90 44.67 -2.86
C ALA A 1009 13.82 44.05 -3.93
N ASP A 1010 14.75 43.18 -3.53
CA ASP A 1010 15.65 42.49 -4.45
C ASP A 1010 14.94 41.36 -5.21
N ILE A 1011 14.06 40.61 -4.53
CA ILE A 1011 13.23 39.59 -5.19
C ILE A 1011 12.26 40.23 -6.19
N ARG A 1012 11.67 41.38 -5.85
CA ARG A 1012 10.86 42.18 -6.80
C ARG A 1012 11.69 42.64 -7.98
N ALA A 1013 12.89 43.18 -7.75
CA ALA A 1013 13.76 43.61 -8.82
C ALA A 1013 14.11 42.47 -9.79
N MET A 1014 14.44 41.27 -9.26
CA MET A 1014 14.67 40.07 -10.07
C MET A 1014 13.43 39.71 -10.90
N ALA A 1015 12.24 39.73 -10.29
CA ALA A 1015 10.98 39.46 -10.98
C ALA A 1015 10.68 40.48 -12.09
N THR A 1016 10.89 41.78 -11.84
CA THR A 1016 10.72 42.84 -12.85
C THR A 1016 11.65 42.63 -14.04
N TYR A 1017 12.93 42.30 -13.79
CA TYR A 1017 13.88 42.02 -14.87
C TYR A 1017 13.47 40.79 -15.68
N LEU A 1018 13.19 39.66 -15.03
CA LEU A 1018 12.81 38.42 -15.71
C LEU A 1018 11.51 38.58 -16.50
N ALA A 1019 10.51 39.28 -15.96
CA ALA A 1019 9.26 39.56 -16.66
C ALA A 1019 9.48 40.38 -17.93
N SER A 1020 10.48 41.27 -17.95
CA SER A 1020 10.82 42.08 -19.13
C SER A 1020 11.45 41.28 -20.28
N LEU A 1021 11.97 40.07 -20.01
CA LEU A 1021 12.58 39.21 -21.02
C LEU A 1021 11.56 38.41 -21.83
N ALA A 1022 10.35 38.25 -21.31
CA ALA A 1022 9.27 37.53 -22.00
C ALA A 1022 8.49 38.46 -22.95
N PRO A 1023 7.96 37.95 -24.08
CA PRO A 1023 6.99 38.71 -24.88
C PRO A 1023 5.75 39.03 -24.03
N ALA A 1024 5.10 40.17 -24.29
CA ALA A 1024 3.87 40.56 -23.58
C ALA A 1024 2.83 39.41 -23.57
N PRO A 1025 2.18 39.13 -22.43
CA PRO A 1025 1.38 37.91 -22.24
C PRO A 1025 0.24 37.82 -23.26
N ALA A 1026 0.20 36.71 -24.00
CA ALA A 1026 -0.76 36.48 -25.08
C ALA A 1026 -2.08 35.82 -24.65
N ALA A 1027 -2.27 35.45 -23.37
CA ALA A 1027 -3.48 34.76 -22.92
C ALA A 1027 -4.21 35.52 -21.79
N PRO A 1028 -5.49 35.92 -21.97
CA PRO A 1028 -6.30 36.53 -20.91
C PRO A 1028 -6.69 35.51 -19.82
N GLU A 1029 -6.84 35.94 -18.57
CA GLU A 1029 -7.16 35.08 -17.39
C GLU A 1029 -8.30 34.08 -17.58
N PRO A 1030 -9.42 34.39 -18.26
CA PRO A 1030 -10.51 33.43 -18.52
C PRO A 1030 -10.09 32.16 -19.26
N ALA A 1031 -9.04 32.22 -20.08
CA ALA A 1031 -8.53 31.07 -20.82
C ALA A 1031 -7.76 30.09 -19.92
N ALA A 1032 -7.09 30.59 -18.87
CA ALA A 1032 -6.35 29.77 -17.92
C ALA A 1032 -7.31 28.97 -17.02
N GLU A 1033 -8.35 29.62 -16.51
CA GLU A 1033 -9.40 28.96 -15.72
C GLU A 1033 -10.13 27.88 -16.52
N THR A 1034 -10.44 28.18 -17.79
CA THR A 1034 -11.04 27.20 -18.71
C THR A 1034 -10.13 26.00 -18.92
N LEU A 1035 -8.83 26.22 -19.16
CA LEU A 1035 -7.85 25.13 -19.33
C LEU A 1035 -7.76 24.25 -18.08
N ALA A 1036 -7.72 24.86 -16.89
CA ALA A 1036 -7.72 24.11 -15.64
C ALA A 1036 -9.00 23.29 -15.46
N ALA A 1037 -10.17 23.89 -15.71
CA ALA A 1037 -11.46 23.20 -15.61
C ALA A 1037 -11.56 22.03 -16.60
N THR A 1038 -11.19 22.22 -17.87
CA THR A 1038 -11.19 21.15 -18.87
C THR A 1038 -10.23 20.02 -18.49
N ALA A 1039 -9.02 20.34 -18.05
CA ALA A 1039 -8.04 19.34 -17.66
C ALA A 1039 -8.46 18.57 -16.39
N GLN A 1040 -9.08 19.26 -15.44
CA GLN A 1040 -9.65 18.68 -14.23
C GLN A 1040 -10.79 17.71 -14.58
N GLN A 1041 -11.71 18.13 -15.44
CA GLN A 1041 -12.77 17.28 -15.98
C GLN A 1041 -12.20 16.07 -16.74
N ALA A 1042 -11.11 16.25 -17.50
CA ALA A 1042 -10.46 15.15 -18.21
C ALA A 1042 -9.84 14.12 -17.24
N LEU A 1043 -9.23 14.56 -16.13
CA LEU A 1043 -8.73 13.66 -15.09
C LEU A 1043 -9.86 12.91 -14.38
N GLU A 1044 -10.98 13.57 -14.10
CA GLU A 1044 -12.14 12.98 -13.43
C GLU A 1044 -12.91 11.98 -14.31
N THR A 1045 -12.95 12.24 -15.62
CA THR A 1045 -13.69 11.39 -16.57
C THR A 1045 -12.83 10.30 -17.21
N ALA A 1046 -11.52 10.32 -16.99
CA ALA A 1046 -10.61 9.29 -17.47
C ALA A 1046 -10.81 7.98 -16.70
N THR A 1047 -10.95 6.89 -17.45
CA THR A 1047 -11.33 5.57 -16.91
C THR A 1047 -10.40 4.45 -17.35
N ASP A 1048 -9.26 4.77 -17.96
CA ASP A 1048 -8.24 3.79 -18.34
C ASP A 1048 -7.38 3.34 -17.14
N PRO A 1049 -6.57 2.26 -17.26
CA PRO A 1049 -5.89 1.67 -16.09
C PRO A 1049 -4.92 2.65 -15.43
N ALA A 1050 -4.28 3.52 -16.22
CA ALA A 1050 -3.35 4.51 -15.71
C ALA A 1050 -4.09 5.64 -14.99
N ALA A 1051 -5.33 5.97 -15.39
CA ALA A 1051 -6.20 6.90 -14.67
C ALA A 1051 -6.60 6.36 -13.29
N ARG A 1052 -6.97 5.07 -13.17
CA ARG A 1052 -7.24 4.45 -11.87
C ARG A 1052 -6.01 4.41 -10.96
N LEU A 1053 -4.86 4.03 -11.52
CA LEU A 1053 -3.59 4.05 -10.80
C LEU A 1053 -3.25 5.46 -10.29
N PHE A 1054 -3.42 6.48 -11.14
CA PHE A 1054 -3.27 7.88 -10.75
C PHE A 1054 -4.29 8.28 -9.67
N GLY A 1055 -5.56 7.89 -9.82
CA GLY A 1055 -6.61 8.17 -8.83
C GLY A 1055 -6.29 7.56 -7.47
N ALA A 1056 -5.78 6.33 -7.44
CA ALA A 1056 -5.38 5.61 -6.23
C ALA A 1056 -4.12 6.21 -5.59
N ALA A 1057 -3.07 6.46 -6.36
CA ALA A 1057 -1.77 6.93 -5.84
C ALA A 1057 -1.71 8.45 -5.61
N CYS A 1058 -2.32 9.24 -6.50
CA CYS A 1058 -2.16 10.70 -6.57
C CYS A 1058 -3.48 11.46 -6.31
N GLY A 1059 -4.63 10.78 -6.40
CA GLY A 1059 -5.94 11.42 -6.41
C GLY A 1059 -6.33 12.14 -5.12
N SER A 1060 -5.80 11.72 -3.96
CA SER A 1060 -6.07 12.38 -2.67
C SER A 1060 -5.60 13.85 -2.62
N CYS A 1061 -4.62 14.21 -3.45
CA CYS A 1061 -4.10 15.58 -3.56
C CYS A 1061 -4.50 16.28 -4.87
N HIS A 1062 -4.64 15.51 -5.96
CA HIS A 1062 -4.82 16.04 -7.31
C HIS A 1062 -6.25 15.91 -7.88
N LEU A 1063 -7.13 15.13 -7.28
CA LEU A 1063 -8.56 15.06 -7.63
C LEU A 1063 -9.40 15.79 -6.57
N PRO A 1064 -10.64 16.21 -6.89
CA PRO A 1064 -11.51 16.85 -5.92
C PRO A 1064 -11.98 15.81 -4.90
N GLY A 1065 -12.19 16.23 -3.65
CA GLY A 1065 -12.77 15.35 -2.65
C GLY A 1065 -12.88 15.98 -1.27
N PRO A 1066 -13.74 15.45 -0.39
CA PRO A 1066 -13.95 15.97 0.96
C PRO A 1066 -12.70 15.84 1.85
N LEU A 1067 -11.81 14.90 1.51
CA LEU A 1067 -10.50 14.69 2.15
C LEU A 1067 -9.34 15.34 1.37
N ARG A 1068 -9.61 16.19 0.36
CA ARG A 1068 -8.54 16.95 -0.29
C ARG A 1068 -7.82 17.70 0.80
N LEU A 1069 -6.64 17.21 1.16
CA LEU A 1069 -5.83 17.79 2.22
C LEU A 1069 -5.80 19.28 1.92
N ALA A 1070 -6.16 20.11 2.90
CA ALA A 1070 -6.05 21.56 2.85
C ALA A 1070 -4.56 22.00 2.80
N SER A 1071 -3.73 21.24 2.08
CA SER A 1071 -2.49 21.67 1.47
C SER A 1071 -2.81 22.93 0.68
N GLY A 1072 -2.36 24.07 1.18
CA GLY A 1072 -2.63 25.35 0.56
C GLY A 1072 -2.23 25.31 -0.91
N ALA A 1073 -3.22 25.44 -1.79
CA ALA A 1073 -3.10 25.64 -3.24
C ALA A 1073 -2.24 24.62 -4.01
N THR A 1074 -2.82 23.49 -4.41
CA THR A 1074 -2.29 22.72 -5.55
C THR A 1074 -2.60 23.46 -6.85
N VAL A 1075 -1.56 23.90 -7.54
CA VAL A 1075 -1.66 24.41 -8.92
C VAL A 1075 -2.25 23.32 -9.80
N PRO A 1076 -3.24 23.62 -10.65
CA PRO A 1076 -3.75 22.65 -11.61
C PRO A 1076 -2.60 22.02 -12.40
N LEU A 1077 -2.51 20.68 -12.43
CA LEU A 1077 -1.43 19.97 -13.12
C LEU A 1077 -1.35 20.32 -14.62
N ALA A 1078 -2.47 20.78 -15.18
CA ALA A 1078 -2.56 21.33 -16.53
C ALA A 1078 -1.57 22.46 -16.81
N PHE A 1079 -1.19 23.23 -15.79
CA PHE A 1079 -0.24 24.33 -15.93
C PHE A 1079 1.22 23.89 -15.73
N SER A 1080 1.46 22.64 -15.33
CA SER A 1080 2.80 22.16 -15.04
C SER A 1080 3.69 22.16 -16.28
N SER A 1081 4.75 22.98 -16.25
CA SER A 1081 5.72 23.04 -17.34
C SER A 1081 6.43 21.70 -17.60
N THR A 1082 6.55 20.83 -16.59
CA THR A 1082 7.16 19.49 -16.73
C THR A 1082 6.27 18.52 -17.51
N VAL A 1083 4.94 18.68 -17.46
CA VAL A 1083 4.00 17.88 -18.26
C VAL A 1083 4.01 18.29 -19.73
N HIS A 1084 4.23 19.59 -19.99
CA HIS A 1084 4.29 20.15 -21.35
C HIS A 1084 5.68 20.11 -21.99
N ALA A 1085 6.72 19.76 -21.23
CA ALA A 1085 8.09 19.66 -21.72
C ALA A 1085 8.25 18.63 -22.85
N ASP A 1086 9.27 18.82 -23.68
CA ASP A 1086 9.59 17.87 -24.76
C ASP A 1086 10.15 16.55 -24.21
N ARG A 1087 10.69 16.58 -23.00
CA ARG A 1087 11.28 15.43 -22.32
C ARG A 1087 10.56 15.11 -21.00
N PRO A 1088 10.42 13.82 -20.63
CA PRO A 1088 9.70 13.40 -19.43
C PRO A 1088 10.51 13.51 -18.12
N ASP A 1089 11.82 13.76 -18.19
CA ASP A 1089 12.74 13.57 -17.06
C ASP A 1089 12.29 14.37 -15.82
N GLY A 1090 11.89 15.64 -15.98
CA GLY A 1090 11.44 16.48 -14.86
C GLY A 1090 10.15 15.98 -14.17
N LEU A 1091 9.19 15.45 -14.93
CA LEU A 1091 7.97 14.86 -14.34
C LEU A 1091 8.28 13.54 -13.66
N ILE A 1092 9.12 12.70 -14.27
CA ILE A 1092 9.56 11.42 -13.71
C ILE A 1092 10.29 11.63 -12.38
N HIS A 1093 11.23 12.58 -12.31
CA HIS A 1093 11.93 12.90 -11.07
C HIS A 1093 10.96 13.45 -10.00
N ALA A 1094 10.00 14.30 -10.37
CA ALA A 1094 8.97 14.75 -9.43
C ALA A 1094 8.17 13.58 -8.84
N ILE A 1095 7.73 12.61 -9.66
CA ILE A 1095 6.99 11.43 -9.18
C ILE A 1095 7.89 10.52 -8.32
N LEU A 1096 9.14 10.29 -8.73
CA LEU A 1096 10.07 9.41 -8.02
C LEU A 1096 10.49 9.97 -6.67
N GLU A 1097 10.91 11.23 -6.64
CA GLU A 1097 11.58 11.88 -5.50
C GLU A 1097 10.60 12.66 -4.62
N GLY A 1098 9.45 13.05 -5.16
CA GLY A 1098 8.49 13.91 -4.50
C GLY A 1098 8.78 15.40 -4.73
N VAL A 1099 7.99 16.25 -4.08
CA VAL A 1099 8.16 17.71 -4.09
C VAL A 1099 8.19 18.18 -2.63
N PRO A 1100 9.29 18.80 -2.15
CA PRO A 1100 9.40 19.20 -0.75
C PRO A 1100 8.42 20.32 -0.41
N ALA A 1101 8.12 20.48 0.88
CA ALA A 1101 7.37 21.64 1.36
C ALA A 1101 8.19 22.92 1.16
N THR A 1102 7.51 23.99 0.75
CA THR A 1102 8.15 25.29 0.45
C THR A 1102 7.93 26.31 1.58
N PRO A 1103 8.79 27.34 1.73
CA PRO A 1103 8.64 28.37 2.77
C PRO A 1103 7.28 29.08 2.77
N GLY A 1104 6.65 29.21 1.60
CA GLY A 1104 5.31 29.78 1.46
C GLY A 1104 4.15 28.92 1.99
N GLY A 1105 4.43 27.76 2.59
CA GLY A 1105 3.44 26.75 2.98
C GLY A 1105 3.07 25.80 1.83
N GLY A 1106 2.34 24.72 2.16
CA GLY A 1106 1.98 23.62 1.25
C GLY A 1106 2.43 22.26 1.79
N ALA A 1107 1.67 21.20 1.51
CA ALA A 1107 2.07 19.85 1.88
C ALA A 1107 3.15 19.34 0.92
N ALA A 1108 4.17 18.64 1.44
CA ALA A 1108 5.12 17.95 0.59
C ALA A 1108 4.40 16.84 -0.20
N MET A 1109 4.72 16.72 -1.48
CA MET A 1109 4.33 15.55 -2.26
C MET A 1109 5.32 14.42 -1.95
N PRO A 1110 4.86 13.24 -1.48
CA PRO A 1110 5.75 12.12 -1.24
C PRO A 1110 6.35 11.60 -2.55
N GLY A 1111 7.56 11.06 -2.47
CA GLY A 1111 8.18 10.33 -3.59
C GLY A 1111 7.62 8.91 -3.69
N PHE A 1112 7.25 8.50 -4.91
CA PHE A 1112 6.66 7.19 -5.20
C PHE A 1112 7.68 6.14 -5.63
N ALA A 1113 8.98 6.46 -5.67
CA ALA A 1113 10.03 5.49 -5.94
C ALA A 1113 9.92 4.20 -5.10
N PRO A 1114 9.71 4.21 -3.78
CA PRO A 1114 9.62 2.97 -3.01
C PRO A 1114 8.32 2.19 -3.25
N ALA A 1115 7.23 2.89 -3.62
CA ALA A 1115 5.87 2.34 -3.73
C ALA A 1115 5.54 1.77 -5.11
N LEU A 1116 5.97 2.45 -6.18
CA LEU A 1116 5.60 2.11 -7.56
C LEU A 1116 6.79 1.56 -8.35
N SER A 1117 6.51 0.55 -9.17
CA SER A 1117 7.46 0.00 -10.14
C SER A 1117 7.72 0.99 -11.29
N ASP A 1118 8.79 0.77 -12.04
CA ASP A 1118 9.14 1.64 -13.18
C ASP A 1118 8.06 1.66 -14.26
N ALA A 1119 7.39 0.52 -14.47
CA ALA A 1119 6.26 0.41 -15.38
C ALA A 1119 5.07 1.28 -14.92
N ARG A 1120 4.74 1.25 -13.63
CA ARG A 1120 3.63 2.02 -13.05
C ARG A 1120 3.89 3.53 -13.10
N ILE A 1121 5.12 3.96 -12.83
CA ILE A 1121 5.50 5.38 -12.96
C ILE A 1121 5.44 5.82 -14.43
N ALA A 1122 5.90 4.98 -15.36
CA ALA A 1122 5.78 5.25 -16.79
C ALA A 1122 4.33 5.35 -17.26
N GLU A 1123 3.43 4.49 -16.74
CA GLU A 1123 1.99 4.55 -17.00
C GLU A 1123 1.39 5.89 -16.54
N ILE A 1124 1.68 6.31 -15.30
CA ILE A 1124 1.22 7.61 -14.76
C ILE A 1124 1.76 8.78 -15.58
N ALA A 1125 3.06 8.80 -15.88
CA ALA A 1125 3.68 9.88 -16.64
C ALA A 1125 3.09 9.98 -18.06
N GLY A 1126 2.89 8.85 -18.73
CA GLY A 1126 2.26 8.80 -20.05
C GLY A 1126 0.79 9.22 -20.02
N PHE A 1127 0.05 8.83 -18.98
CA PHE A 1127 -1.33 9.27 -18.76
C PHE A 1127 -1.42 10.79 -18.58
N LEU A 1128 -0.63 11.36 -17.66
CA LEU A 1128 -0.61 12.81 -17.42
C LEU A 1128 -0.27 13.59 -18.70
N ARG A 1129 0.69 13.10 -19.50
CA ARG A 1129 1.03 13.71 -20.80
C ARG A 1129 -0.17 13.75 -21.75
N ARG A 1130 -0.82 12.60 -21.98
CA ARG A 1130 -1.97 12.50 -22.90
C ARG A 1130 -3.17 13.31 -22.43
N THR A 1131 -3.45 13.28 -21.13
CA THR A 1131 -4.67 13.87 -20.55
C THR A 1131 -4.53 15.38 -20.38
N LEU A 1132 -3.37 15.88 -19.96
CA LEU A 1132 -3.17 17.28 -19.58
C LEU A 1132 -2.44 18.12 -20.64
N ALA A 1133 -1.78 17.48 -21.61
CA ALA A 1133 -1.12 18.14 -22.73
C ALA A 1133 -1.45 17.46 -24.09
N PRO A 1134 -2.75 17.34 -24.45
CA PRO A 1134 -3.17 16.61 -25.66
C PRO A 1134 -2.65 17.21 -26.98
N GLY A 1135 -2.24 18.49 -26.97
CA GLY A 1135 -1.61 19.15 -28.12
C GLY A 1135 -0.12 18.81 -28.32
N LYS A 1136 0.47 17.99 -27.46
CA LYS A 1136 1.87 17.61 -27.51
C LYS A 1136 2.02 16.11 -27.86
N PRO A 1137 3.11 15.72 -28.53
CA PRO A 1137 3.35 14.31 -28.83
C PRO A 1137 3.60 13.50 -27.55
N ASP A 1138 3.21 12.23 -27.59
CA ASP A 1138 3.52 11.25 -26.55
C ASP A 1138 5.03 11.07 -26.39
N TRP A 1139 5.48 10.90 -25.14
CA TRP A 1139 6.86 10.53 -24.87
C TRP A 1139 7.12 9.07 -25.21
N THR A 1140 8.32 8.78 -25.73
CA THR A 1140 8.77 7.43 -26.04
C THR A 1140 9.82 6.97 -25.02
N GLY A 1141 9.94 5.65 -24.80
CA GLY A 1141 10.95 5.09 -23.89
C GLY A 1141 10.78 5.50 -22.43
N LEU A 1142 9.54 5.68 -21.95
CA LEU A 1142 9.27 6.11 -20.57
C LEU A 1142 9.85 5.16 -19.53
N ALA A 1143 9.61 3.84 -19.65
CA ALA A 1143 10.12 2.85 -18.69
C ALA A 1143 11.66 2.88 -18.58
N GLU A 1144 12.37 3.00 -19.71
CA GLU A 1144 13.84 3.13 -19.71
C GLU A 1144 14.29 4.44 -19.05
N THR A 1145 13.52 5.52 -19.23
CA THR A 1145 13.82 6.81 -18.62
C THR A 1145 13.59 6.79 -17.11
N VAL A 1146 12.53 6.14 -16.65
CA VAL A 1146 12.30 5.90 -15.21
C VAL A 1146 13.44 5.07 -14.61
N GLY A 1147 13.83 3.98 -15.28
CA GLY A 1147 14.93 3.13 -14.83
C GLY A 1147 16.26 3.89 -14.73
N ARG A 1148 16.57 4.77 -15.70
CA ARG A 1148 17.76 5.65 -15.64
C ARG A 1148 17.66 6.65 -14.49
N ALA A 1149 16.54 7.37 -14.37
CA ALA A 1149 16.32 8.36 -13.32
C ALA A 1149 16.45 7.75 -11.92
N ARG A 1150 15.93 6.53 -11.74
CA ARG A 1150 16.06 5.77 -10.50
C ARG A 1150 17.50 5.32 -10.22
N ALA A 1151 18.26 4.93 -11.24
CA ALA A 1151 19.66 4.53 -11.09
C ALA A 1151 20.60 5.69 -10.77
N THR A 1152 20.25 6.91 -11.23
CA THR A 1152 20.97 8.15 -10.94
C THR A 1152 20.47 8.85 -9.67
N ARG A 1153 19.53 8.25 -8.95
CA ARG A 1153 19.08 8.74 -7.65
C ARG A 1153 20.22 8.52 -6.66
N HIS A 1154 20.88 9.61 -6.27
CA HIS A 1154 21.86 9.63 -5.21
C HIS A 1154 21.16 9.91 -3.88
#